data_AF-A0A1Z8JVB1-F1
#
_entry.id   AF-A0A1Z8JVB1-F1
#
_cell.length_a   1.000
_cell.length_b   1.000
_cell.length_c   1.000
_cell.angle_alpha   90.00
_cell.angle_beta   90.00
_cell.angle_gamma   90.00
#
_symmetry.space_group_name_H-M   'P 1'
#
loop_
_entity.id
_entity.type
_entity.pdbx_description
1 polymer ?
#
loop_
_entity_poly.entity_id
_entity_poly.type
_entity_poly.pdbx_seq_one_letter_code
_entity_poly.pdbx_strand_id
1 'polypeptide(L)'
;MEERNGPTPERMDYNSSVPSWFSNPFLANLFNHQDITKLGPLRQVLHQLCHNSDDYAILVPPTFYLTFHRDSNTGKSYVEMCKDIDFILSHVIRINVFKDKRIRSHNEYTTLNNKVLTIKNDEISTLRNFKCPVSVKILNQEFIRGFATYIPIGTCFHVIYISQTLYKRAESITPEKSLLFEPNLSGLVKTRQTKLGGNKLYSREAFKVVPFKTLLQEYPSLLKISKMFDALFAENLFKACKTSKALDESFNIVMKRGSAMMNTLEPNVLRNIMSKYSEDNLKESIYEYLEMNIYEKFWARFVKLNGCVDDDSLTLAYNKLKWLSITQVGLPDPIVHNQDNLLGYIERVILAINEFKLLSFATTSSKKHKILVKTIDHLSQGSFIDADLLITLVIFVICLSKVPNLNNQMNYIKKYTYCDSKLENGALGYVLSTFDVSLKFFHNAENMNSLVRKSLQTEVLWKLVGSVSSDHAYNAIKDDNELTFQQIESLLMPYNKSDCAISTDCFVRSRTLSGDSCLMASLKRLNAELMRVMLQFDYIFTLDDILEDRNLDGTNLLAAALELKHPSSECIAQIILQASPEEITEYINRKNQKGRTIGHYIYNSHNLIIELGKYIDWTIKDKSGNTPLTSCLRSYDHTHYVDLVKVLLPTVKKWYIDQRKPFNHRDHLDNKRNSLLHVIRDAATLQLFLHMFDGLETNCLNEANQSAVSLSIRYNRIGNLKVLLAEPSICLSIVDPQMYMSSLDYVKLERWGEPLNREIAKILEMKFVQTEYGQDLKIACVRARFDSDQGLCCYFRVVYNDSKSDIIYVPFSSVTKAFKLMKKENLSIPFDFNAPDIWFPRHGYVGMKGNICSSNKMRINTLVNNINLLIQALYQNGTMAYTQTLQNYLFADQPEGKLEINILNERNVLKLIYSKSTGLRKNTLNEVSSFKRMLVTAEDILTYEAFTTYTASELEAFLKIYGDFYRFFTLSDVESKDLDKLKTEIPWIVEKNLKWRESRVEDSSDIFLDKMRLLYASTEALIKTSNDLKLNKIRRWKKIVADFRNLRSELDRVCGSGVEGFLGLAVVNDNETPAELKRNNRKEVLSKVFKQIDILTGNSESYHDIEQLIEDLSHAILNDRSNFKPDETSGSTKNGNGVLLESLIYSVNEGVNVWFSDKRRTAYVKKLLDSFLGYRLELLDLNIELKRTYESLAIFMSKFYDFRAASFKFAFKDYTRGKIGELKRELQGWNLGLLEYRDKLDKSDK
;
A
#
# COMPACT_ATOMS: atom_id res chain seq x y z
N MET A 1 -42.49 -6.15 -37.77
CA MET A 1 -42.18 -7.13 -38.84
C MET A 1 -41.39 -6.40 -39.90
N GLU A 2 -40.07 -6.59 -39.89
CA GLU A 2 -39.13 -6.65 -41.04
C GLU A 2 -37.71 -6.76 -40.45
N GLU A 3 -36.88 -7.55 -41.10
CA GLU A 3 -35.74 -8.28 -40.55
C GLU A 3 -34.50 -7.43 -40.27
N ARG A 4 -33.88 -7.63 -39.10
CA ARG A 4 -32.42 -7.52 -38.92
C ARG A 4 -31.97 -8.72 -38.10
N ASN A 5 -31.50 -9.73 -38.83
CA ASN A 5 -30.81 -10.90 -38.28
C ASN A 5 -29.49 -10.44 -37.62
N GLY A 6 -29.55 -10.17 -36.32
CA GLY A 6 -28.38 -10.23 -35.44
C GLY A 6 -28.09 -11.70 -35.09
N PRO A 7 -26.84 -12.07 -34.77
CA PRO A 7 -26.51 -13.44 -34.40
C PRO A 7 -27.30 -13.78 -33.13
N THR A 8 -28.11 -14.82 -33.21
CA THR A 8 -28.72 -15.45 -32.03
C THR A 8 -27.60 -15.83 -31.07
N PRO A 9 -27.67 -15.47 -29.77
CA PRO A 9 -26.69 -15.94 -28.80
C PRO A 9 -26.88 -17.46 -28.72
N GLU A 10 -25.94 -18.20 -29.30
CA GLU A 10 -25.82 -19.62 -29.05
C GLU A 10 -25.77 -19.81 -27.54
N ARG A 11 -26.75 -20.53 -26.99
CA ARG A 11 -26.64 -21.10 -25.66
C ARG A 11 -25.39 -21.98 -25.69
N MET A 12 -24.31 -21.50 -25.09
CA MET A 12 -23.15 -22.33 -24.82
C MET A 12 -23.61 -23.51 -23.96
N ASP A 13 -23.69 -24.69 -24.57
CA ASP A 13 -23.83 -25.96 -23.87
C ASP A 13 -22.53 -26.22 -23.09
N TYR A 14 -22.52 -25.80 -21.82
CA TYR A 14 -21.45 -26.06 -20.85
C TYR A 14 -21.47 -27.53 -20.39
N ASN A 15 -21.06 -28.47 -21.23
CA ASN A 15 -20.88 -29.88 -20.86
C ASN A 15 -19.52 -30.43 -21.35
N SER A 16 -18.43 -29.86 -20.84
CA SER A 16 -17.10 -30.51 -20.77
C SER A 16 -16.21 -29.74 -19.78
N SER A 17 -15.80 -30.38 -18.67
CA SER A 17 -14.87 -29.88 -17.64
C SER A 17 -14.91 -28.36 -17.37
N VAL A 18 -15.81 -27.93 -16.48
CA VAL A 18 -15.95 -26.51 -16.09
C VAL A 18 -14.59 -25.96 -15.63
N PRO A 19 -14.05 -24.88 -16.25
CA PRO A 19 -12.84 -24.23 -15.78
C PRO A 19 -13.00 -23.75 -14.34
N SER A 20 -11.96 -23.87 -13.53
CA SER A 20 -11.97 -23.33 -12.17
C SER A 20 -11.95 -21.79 -12.22
N TRP A 21 -13.02 -21.12 -11.77
CA TRP A 21 -13.10 -19.64 -11.75
C TRP A 21 -12.12 -18.98 -10.76
N PHE A 22 -11.64 -19.74 -9.79
CA PHE A 22 -10.55 -19.34 -8.89
C PHE A 22 -9.35 -20.26 -9.09
N SER A 23 -8.17 -19.67 -9.17
CA SER A 23 -6.89 -20.37 -9.12
C SER A 23 -6.55 -20.88 -7.73
N ASN A 24 -7.02 -20.20 -6.68
CA ASN A 24 -6.86 -20.64 -5.31
C ASN A 24 -7.78 -21.84 -5.01
N PRO A 25 -7.23 -23.04 -4.68
CA PRO A 25 -8.04 -24.25 -4.50
C PRO A 25 -9.07 -24.16 -3.38
N PHE A 26 -8.78 -23.35 -2.34
CA PHE A 26 -9.68 -23.17 -1.21
C PHE A 26 -10.90 -22.34 -1.58
N LEU A 27 -10.70 -21.19 -2.25
CA LEU A 27 -11.80 -20.35 -2.73
C LEU A 27 -12.61 -21.03 -3.84
N ALA A 28 -11.94 -21.77 -4.74
CA ALA A 28 -12.59 -22.58 -5.75
C ALA A 28 -13.56 -23.58 -5.11
N ASN A 29 -13.11 -24.35 -4.12
CA ASN A 29 -13.98 -25.31 -3.45
C ASN A 29 -15.10 -24.68 -2.63
N LEU A 30 -14.96 -23.41 -2.20
CA LEU A 30 -16.01 -22.72 -1.46
C LEU A 30 -17.09 -22.16 -2.39
N PHE A 31 -16.73 -21.49 -3.48
CA PHE A 31 -17.68 -20.70 -4.29
C PHE A 31 -17.98 -21.26 -5.69
N ASN A 32 -17.13 -22.14 -6.24
CA ASN A 32 -17.27 -22.63 -7.62
C ASN A 32 -18.24 -23.83 -7.72
N HIS A 33 -19.53 -23.56 -7.55
CA HIS A 33 -20.58 -24.58 -7.65
C HIS A 33 -21.72 -24.09 -8.53
N GLN A 34 -22.21 -24.91 -9.46
CA GLN A 34 -23.38 -24.56 -10.28
C GLN A 34 -24.71 -24.86 -9.57
N ASP A 35 -24.73 -25.88 -8.69
CA ASP A 35 -25.93 -26.34 -7.99
C ASP A 35 -25.62 -26.65 -6.52
N ILE A 36 -26.25 -25.92 -5.60
CA ILE A 36 -26.09 -26.08 -4.15
C ILE A 36 -26.62 -27.43 -3.64
N THR A 37 -27.60 -28.03 -4.32
CA THR A 37 -28.34 -29.17 -3.78
C THR A 37 -27.46 -30.43 -3.63
N LYS A 38 -26.34 -30.50 -4.36
CA LYS A 38 -25.41 -31.64 -4.41
C LYS A 38 -24.26 -31.57 -3.38
N LEU A 39 -24.21 -30.53 -2.55
CA LEU A 39 -23.02 -30.19 -1.72
C LEU A 39 -22.96 -30.79 -0.31
N GLY A 40 -23.88 -31.69 0.07
CA GLY A 40 -23.84 -32.35 1.38
C GLY A 40 -23.72 -31.35 2.57
N PRO A 41 -22.76 -31.53 3.50
CA PRO A 41 -22.55 -30.62 4.65
C PRO A 41 -22.13 -29.19 4.27
N LEU A 42 -21.45 -29.01 3.13
CA LEU A 42 -20.99 -27.69 2.66
C LEU A 42 -22.16 -26.77 2.33
N ARG A 43 -23.32 -27.33 1.96
CA ARG A 43 -24.57 -26.56 1.75
C ARG A 43 -24.96 -25.73 2.98
N GLN A 44 -24.82 -26.29 4.18
CA GLN A 44 -25.19 -25.56 5.41
C GLN A 44 -24.23 -24.40 5.68
N VAL A 45 -22.93 -24.61 5.43
CA VAL A 45 -21.90 -23.57 5.56
C VAL A 45 -22.14 -22.45 4.57
N LEU A 46 -22.38 -22.77 3.30
CA LEU A 46 -22.67 -21.77 2.26
C LEU A 46 -23.98 -21.02 2.53
N HIS A 47 -25.01 -21.71 3.01
CA HIS A 47 -26.25 -21.04 3.42
C HIS A 47 -26.00 -20.03 4.54
N GLN A 48 -25.19 -20.38 5.56
CA GLN A 48 -24.80 -19.45 6.63
C GLN A 48 -23.98 -18.28 6.11
N LEU A 49 -23.00 -18.53 5.24
CA LEU A 49 -22.14 -17.49 4.65
C LEU A 49 -22.92 -16.55 3.73
N CYS A 50 -23.85 -17.04 2.91
CA CYS A 50 -24.59 -16.19 1.96
C CYS A 50 -25.62 -15.28 2.65
N HIS A 51 -26.26 -15.75 3.71
CA HIS A 51 -27.31 -14.98 4.41
C HIS A 51 -26.75 -14.05 5.50
N ASN A 52 -25.62 -14.41 6.11
CA ASN A 52 -24.99 -13.65 7.19
C ASN A 52 -23.51 -13.36 6.88
N SER A 53 -23.19 -12.95 5.65
CA SER A 53 -21.81 -12.77 5.18
C SER A 53 -20.97 -11.84 6.05
N ASP A 54 -21.61 -10.83 6.65
CA ASP A 54 -20.96 -9.80 7.46
C ASP A 54 -20.50 -10.31 8.83
N ASP A 55 -21.11 -11.41 9.31
CA ASP A 55 -20.79 -12.03 10.59
C ASP A 55 -19.58 -12.97 10.50
N TYR A 56 -18.95 -13.07 9.32
CA TYR A 56 -17.83 -13.99 9.08
C TYR A 56 -16.69 -13.33 8.30
N ALA A 57 -15.47 -13.84 8.49
CA ALA A 57 -14.40 -13.68 7.52
C ALA A 57 -13.76 -15.01 7.16
N ILE A 58 -13.23 -15.07 5.96
CA ILE A 58 -12.64 -16.25 5.35
C ILE A 58 -11.12 -16.05 5.33
N LEU A 59 -10.40 -16.90 6.05
CA LEU A 59 -8.94 -16.91 6.10
C LEU A 59 -8.41 -17.75 4.94
N VAL A 60 -7.75 -17.12 3.96
CA VAL A 60 -7.32 -17.76 2.71
C VAL A 60 -5.80 -17.92 2.70
N PRO A 61 -5.29 -19.17 2.72
CA PRO A 61 -3.87 -19.45 2.54
C PRO A 61 -3.42 -19.18 1.09
N PRO A 62 -2.12 -18.90 0.84
CA PRO A 62 -1.63 -18.56 -0.50
C PRO A 62 -1.71 -19.76 -1.44
N THR A 63 -1.97 -19.51 -2.73
CA THR A 63 -2.13 -20.59 -3.73
C THR A 63 -0.84 -21.42 -3.81
N PHE A 64 0.32 -20.77 -3.80
CA PHE A 64 1.62 -21.45 -3.75
C PHE A 64 1.74 -22.42 -2.57
N TYR A 65 1.30 -22.01 -1.38
CA TYR A 65 1.40 -22.86 -0.19
C TYR A 65 0.51 -24.10 -0.32
N LEU A 66 -0.76 -23.91 -0.75
CA LEU A 66 -1.72 -24.99 -0.91
C LEU A 66 -1.27 -26.03 -1.95
N THR A 67 -0.65 -25.59 -3.04
CA THR A 67 -0.23 -26.46 -4.15
C THR A 67 1.05 -27.25 -3.86
N PHE A 68 2.04 -26.62 -3.21
CA PHE A 68 3.39 -27.20 -3.05
C PHE A 68 3.66 -27.79 -1.66
N HIS A 69 2.64 -27.95 -0.83
CA HIS A 69 2.80 -28.55 0.50
C HIS A 69 1.75 -29.63 0.78
N ARG A 70 2.10 -30.56 1.66
CA ARG A 70 1.21 -31.59 2.21
C ARG A 70 1.24 -31.59 3.74
N ASP A 71 0.18 -32.04 4.38
CA ASP A 71 0.14 -32.17 5.84
C ASP A 71 0.96 -33.38 6.31
N SER A 72 1.95 -33.16 7.18
CA SER A 72 2.85 -34.22 7.66
C SER A 72 2.13 -35.29 8.50
N ASN A 73 0.93 -35.01 9.02
CA ASN A 73 0.19 -36.00 9.83
C ASN A 73 -0.68 -36.93 8.99
N THR A 74 -1.35 -36.38 7.98
CA THR A 74 -2.27 -37.15 7.12
C THR A 74 -1.65 -37.60 5.80
N GLY A 75 -0.52 -37.02 5.40
CA GLY A 75 0.14 -37.26 4.12
C GLY A 75 -0.60 -36.67 2.91
N LYS A 76 -1.82 -36.12 3.11
CA LYS A 76 -2.64 -35.53 2.05
C LYS A 76 -2.08 -34.18 1.60
N SER A 77 -2.20 -33.87 0.31
CA SER A 77 -1.89 -32.54 -0.20
C SER A 77 -2.86 -31.49 0.37
N TYR A 78 -2.42 -30.25 0.55
CA TYR A 78 -3.34 -29.22 1.04
C TYR A 78 -4.45 -28.89 0.04
N VAL A 79 -4.26 -29.14 -1.27
CA VAL A 79 -5.31 -29.10 -2.29
C VAL A 79 -6.43 -30.09 -1.99
N GLU A 80 -6.09 -31.32 -1.57
CA GLU A 80 -7.07 -32.32 -1.14
C GLU A 80 -7.72 -31.93 0.18
N MET A 81 -6.95 -31.39 1.14
CA MET A 81 -7.49 -30.93 2.43
C MET A 81 -8.49 -29.78 2.29
N CYS A 82 -8.40 -28.94 1.25
CA CYS A 82 -9.40 -27.91 0.99
C CYS A 82 -10.81 -28.50 0.75
N LYS A 83 -10.93 -29.79 0.42
CA LYS A 83 -12.21 -30.52 0.29
C LYS A 83 -12.76 -31.02 1.62
N ASP A 84 -11.93 -31.13 2.65
CA ASP A 84 -12.32 -31.61 3.97
C ASP A 84 -13.10 -30.52 4.74
N ILE A 85 -14.29 -30.85 5.26
CA ILE A 85 -15.18 -29.88 5.92
C ILE A 85 -14.55 -29.25 7.17
N ASP A 86 -13.77 -30.00 7.96
CA ASP A 86 -13.09 -29.46 9.16
C ASP A 86 -12.05 -28.39 8.79
N PHE A 87 -11.37 -28.56 7.65
CA PHE A 87 -10.42 -27.58 7.13
C PHE A 87 -11.14 -26.28 6.78
N ILE A 88 -12.26 -26.36 6.06
CA ILE A 88 -13.09 -25.19 5.70
C ILE A 88 -13.59 -24.47 6.96
N LEU A 89 -14.19 -25.21 7.89
CA LEU A 89 -14.74 -24.64 9.12
C LEU A 89 -13.68 -23.97 10.01
N SER A 90 -12.43 -24.47 9.99
CA SER A 90 -11.31 -23.85 10.71
C SER A 90 -10.79 -22.56 10.08
N HIS A 91 -11.01 -22.36 8.79
CA HIS A 91 -10.59 -21.16 8.06
C HIS A 91 -11.71 -20.12 7.92
N VAL A 92 -12.89 -20.37 8.51
CA VAL A 92 -13.97 -19.37 8.59
C VAL A 92 -14.13 -18.91 10.04
N ILE A 93 -13.93 -17.62 10.29
CA ILE A 93 -14.02 -17.00 11.62
C ILE A 93 -15.29 -16.19 11.78
N ARG A 94 -15.88 -16.20 12.98
CA ARG A 94 -17.01 -15.36 13.35
C ARG A 94 -16.52 -13.97 13.76
N ILE A 95 -17.10 -12.92 13.17
CA ILE A 95 -16.79 -11.52 13.41
C ILE A 95 -18.10 -10.78 13.64
N ASN A 96 -18.47 -10.44 14.87
CA ASN A 96 -19.72 -9.73 15.10
C ASN A 96 -19.52 -8.22 14.93
N VAL A 97 -19.94 -7.67 13.79
CA VAL A 97 -19.76 -6.23 13.46
C VAL A 97 -20.47 -5.30 14.44
N PHE A 98 -21.55 -5.75 15.10
CA PHE A 98 -22.36 -4.93 15.99
C PHE A 98 -21.99 -5.06 17.48
N LYS A 99 -21.33 -6.15 17.89
CA LYS A 99 -20.90 -6.39 19.28
C LYS A 99 -19.40 -6.19 19.52
N ASP A 100 -18.55 -6.45 18.52
CA ASP A 100 -17.10 -6.48 18.73
C ASP A 100 -16.46 -5.10 18.55
N LYS A 101 -16.07 -4.52 19.69
CA LYS A 101 -15.60 -3.13 19.85
C LYS A 101 -14.21 -2.81 19.27
N ARG A 102 -13.61 -3.63 18.42
CA ARG A 102 -12.33 -3.36 17.72
C ARG A 102 -11.82 -4.67 17.07
N ILE A 103 -11.69 -4.70 15.74
CA ILE A 103 -10.99 -5.81 15.03
C ILE A 103 -9.51 -5.95 15.48
N ARG A 104 -8.95 -4.92 16.14
CA ARG A 104 -7.59 -4.93 16.73
C ARG A 104 -7.52 -5.06 18.26
N SER A 105 -8.62 -5.28 19.00
CA SER A 105 -8.53 -5.36 20.47
C SER A 105 -9.54 -6.27 21.19
N HIS A 106 -10.30 -7.10 20.48
CA HIS A 106 -10.76 -8.36 21.07
C HIS A 106 -9.77 -9.44 20.65
N ASN A 107 -9.03 -9.95 21.63
CA ASN A 107 -7.92 -10.85 21.36
C ASN A 107 -8.39 -12.24 20.97
N GLU A 108 -9.66 -12.62 21.08
CA GLU A 108 -10.10 -14.00 20.84
C GLU A 108 -11.30 -14.05 19.90
N TYR A 109 -11.19 -14.83 18.82
CA TYR A 109 -12.23 -15.10 17.84
C TYR A 109 -12.51 -16.61 17.80
N THR A 110 -13.71 -16.97 17.39
CA THR A 110 -14.13 -18.36 17.24
C THR A 110 -14.33 -18.72 15.78
N THR A 111 -13.81 -19.87 15.36
CA THR A 111 -14.06 -20.46 14.04
C THR A 111 -15.44 -21.10 13.99
N LEU A 112 -15.93 -21.46 12.80
CA LEU A 112 -17.22 -22.15 12.66
C LEU A 112 -17.27 -23.51 13.37
N ASN A 113 -16.12 -24.20 13.52
CA ASN A 113 -15.98 -25.42 14.33
C ASN A 113 -15.62 -25.16 15.80
N ASN A 114 -15.89 -23.96 16.33
CA ASN A 114 -15.67 -23.57 17.73
C ASN A 114 -14.20 -23.71 18.20
N LYS A 115 -13.23 -23.59 17.29
CA LYS A 115 -11.81 -23.43 17.64
C LYS A 115 -11.55 -21.95 17.91
N VAL A 116 -10.61 -21.65 18.82
CA VAL A 116 -10.35 -20.27 19.26
C VAL A 116 -9.02 -19.80 18.73
N LEU A 117 -8.95 -18.57 18.22
CA LEU A 117 -7.72 -17.94 17.73
C LEU A 117 -7.63 -16.47 18.16
N THR A 118 -6.43 -15.91 18.15
CA THR A 118 -6.18 -14.51 18.43
C THR A 118 -5.67 -13.77 17.21
N ILE A 119 -5.99 -12.48 17.11
CA ILE A 119 -5.44 -11.59 16.08
C ILE A 119 -4.79 -10.41 16.77
N LYS A 120 -3.46 -10.29 16.68
CA LYS A 120 -2.68 -9.20 17.27
C LYS A 120 -1.53 -8.81 16.35
N ASN A 121 -1.34 -7.50 16.13
CA ASN A 121 -0.24 -6.95 15.32
C ASN A 121 -0.14 -7.58 13.91
N ASP A 122 -1.28 -7.72 13.22
CA ASP A 122 -1.39 -8.35 11.89
C ASP A 122 -0.87 -9.81 11.86
N GLU A 123 -0.91 -10.50 13.00
CA GLU A 123 -0.59 -11.91 13.17
C GLU A 123 -1.77 -12.65 13.84
N ILE A 124 -2.07 -13.84 13.34
CA ILE A 124 -3.12 -14.75 13.80
C ILE A 124 -2.46 -15.90 14.56
N SER A 125 -2.73 -16.03 15.85
CA SER A 125 -2.22 -17.15 16.66
C SER A 125 -3.36 -18.07 17.11
N THR A 126 -3.26 -19.36 16.81
CA THR A 126 -4.27 -20.34 17.25
C THR A 126 -4.18 -20.60 18.76
N LEU A 127 -5.32 -20.69 19.45
CA LEU A 127 -5.41 -20.99 20.88
C LEU A 127 -6.01 -22.38 21.14
N ARG A 128 -7.27 -22.44 21.58
CA ARG A 128 -7.96 -23.65 22.07
C ARG A 128 -8.50 -24.48 20.90
N ASN A 129 -8.52 -25.80 21.09
CA ASN A 129 -9.08 -26.79 20.15
C ASN A 129 -8.36 -26.94 18.80
N PHE A 130 -7.21 -26.29 18.62
CA PHE A 130 -6.27 -26.61 17.54
C PHE A 130 -5.30 -27.70 17.98
N LYS A 131 -5.01 -28.66 17.10
CA LYS A 131 -4.08 -29.77 17.40
C LYS A 131 -2.65 -29.30 17.72
N CYS A 132 -2.24 -28.16 17.16
CA CYS A 132 -0.91 -27.59 17.35
C CYS A 132 -1.00 -26.06 17.30
N PRO A 133 -0.30 -25.32 18.18
CA PRO A 133 -0.28 -23.86 18.14
C PRO A 133 0.53 -23.35 16.93
N VAL A 134 -0.16 -22.61 16.05
CA VAL A 134 0.36 -21.96 14.84
C VAL A 134 0.21 -20.46 14.98
N SER A 135 1.22 -19.72 14.51
CA SER A 135 1.14 -18.28 14.33
C SER A 135 1.34 -17.96 12.85
N VAL A 136 0.47 -17.14 12.29
CA VAL A 136 0.39 -16.86 10.85
C VAL A 136 0.21 -15.37 10.62
N LYS A 137 1.02 -14.77 9.74
CA LYS A 137 0.87 -13.35 9.39
C LYS A 137 -0.28 -13.12 8.41
N ILE A 138 -1.02 -12.03 8.59
CA ILE A 138 -1.98 -11.50 7.63
C ILE A 138 -1.20 -10.78 6.53
N LEU A 139 -1.45 -11.15 5.28
CA LEU A 139 -0.79 -10.57 4.11
C LEU A 139 -1.60 -9.42 3.49
N ASN A 140 -2.90 -9.64 3.30
CA ASN A 140 -3.83 -8.68 2.72
C ASN A 140 -5.27 -9.01 3.17
N GLN A 141 -6.20 -8.07 2.98
CA GLN A 141 -7.64 -8.27 3.17
C GLN A 141 -8.37 -7.75 1.93
N GLU A 142 -9.58 -8.21 1.62
CA GLU A 142 -10.44 -7.60 0.59
C GLU A 142 -11.89 -8.07 0.78
N PHE A 143 -12.82 -7.45 0.03
CA PHE A 143 -14.17 -7.96 -0.15
C PHE A 143 -14.30 -8.63 -1.51
N ILE A 144 -14.71 -9.89 -1.54
CA ILE A 144 -15.05 -10.62 -2.78
C ILE A 144 -16.56 -10.60 -2.96
N ARG A 145 -17.04 -10.12 -4.11
CA ARG A 145 -18.47 -10.11 -4.45
C ARG A 145 -18.94 -11.49 -4.91
N GLY A 146 -20.14 -11.88 -4.51
CA GLY A 146 -20.76 -13.13 -4.94
C GLY A 146 -21.26 -13.07 -6.39
N PHE A 147 -20.84 -14.01 -7.23
CA PHE A 147 -21.28 -14.11 -8.64
C PHE A 147 -22.26 -15.26 -8.88
N ALA A 148 -22.20 -16.34 -8.10
CA ALA A 148 -22.97 -17.55 -8.36
C ALA A 148 -24.49 -17.37 -8.12
N THR A 149 -25.32 -18.05 -8.92
CA THR A 149 -26.80 -17.89 -8.98
C THR A 149 -27.50 -17.99 -7.63
N TYR A 150 -26.99 -18.85 -6.75
CA TYR A 150 -27.51 -19.07 -5.40
C TYR A 150 -27.12 -18.00 -4.37
N ILE A 151 -26.14 -17.15 -4.68
CA ILE A 151 -25.71 -16.06 -3.81
C ILE A 151 -26.62 -14.87 -4.06
N PRO A 152 -27.20 -14.26 -3.02
CA PRO A 152 -27.97 -13.02 -3.15
C PRO A 152 -27.13 -11.91 -3.80
N ILE A 153 -27.76 -11.10 -4.65
CA ILE A 153 -27.09 -9.99 -5.33
C ILE A 153 -26.66 -8.95 -4.29
N GLY A 154 -25.40 -8.50 -4.39
CA GLY A 154 -24.82 -7.54 -3.46
C GLY A 154 -24.16 -8.14 -2.22
N THR A 155 -24.19 -9.48 -2.04
CA THR A 155 -23.43 -10.15 -0.98
C THR A 155 -21.94 -10.03 -1.24
N CYS A 156 -21.21 -9.57 -0.22
CA CYS A 156 -19.75 -9.45 -0.23
C CYS A 156 -19.16 -10.29 0.90
N PHE A 157 -18.13 -11.08 0.61
CA PHE A 157 -17.43 -11.92 1.58
C PHE A 157 -16.11 -11.27 1.99
N HIS A 158 -15.90 -11.10 3.29
CA HIS A 158 -14.64 -10.58 3.82
C HIS A 158 -13.57 -11.67 3.76
N VAL A 159 -12.55 -11.45 2.94
CA VAL A 159 -11.44 -12.38 2.75
C VAL A 159 -10.18 -11.80 3.36
N ILE A 160 -9.50 -12.60 4.19
CA ILE A 160 -8.23 -12.26 4.83
C ILE A 160 -7.18 -13.25 4.33
N TYR A 161 -6.24 -12.78 3.52
CA TYR A 161 -5.13 -13.58 3.05
C TYR A 161 -4.11 -13.76 4.16
N ILE A 162 -3.71 -15.01 4.40
CA ILE A 162 -2.77 -15.39 5.46
C ILE A 162 -1.53 -16.03 4.84
N SER A 163 -0.40 -15.97 5.54
CA SER A 163 0.91 -16.42 5.00
C SER A 163 1.07 -17.93 4.84
N GLN A 164 0.28 -18.72 5.56
CA GLN A 164 0.29 -20.18 5.54
C GLN A 164 -1.05 -20.70 6.09
N THR A 165 -1.31 -22.00 6.01
CA THR A 165 -2.51 -22.57 6.63
C THR A 165 -2.45 -22.49 8.16
N LEU A 166 -3.60 -22.65 8.83
CA LEU A 166 -3.65 -22.77 10.29
C LEU A 166 -3.14 -24.14 10.82
N TYR A 167 -2.54 -24.96 9.95
CA TYR A 167 -1.94 -26.25 10.28
C TYR A 167 -0.41 -26.16 10.16
N LYS A 168 0.31 -26.40 11.27
CA LYS A 168 1.77 -26.13 11.39
C LYS A 168 2.67 -27.06 10.59
N ARG A 169 2.20 -28.27 10.30
CA ARG A 169 3.03 -29.40 9.87
C ARG A 169 2.92 -29.57 8.37
N ALA A 170 3.65 -28.73 7.65
CA ALA A 170 3.72 -28.78 6.19
C ALA A 170 5.05 -29.37 5.74
N GLU A 171 4.99 -30.40 4.90
CA GLU A 171 6.13 -30.89 4.13
C GLU A 171 6.07 -30.28 2.72
N SER A 172 7.17 -29.72 2.26
CA SER A 172 7.28 -29.23 0.89
C SER A 172 7.36 -30.40 -0.09
N ILE A 173 6.55 -30.32 -1.14
CA ILE A 173 6.61 -31.21 -2.29
C ILE A 173 7.72 -30.65 -3.18
N THR A 174 8.86 -31.33 -3.29
CA THR A 174 9.87 -30.97 -4.28
C THR A 174 9.26 -31.18 -5.68
N PRO A 175 9.27 -30.18 -6.57
CA PRO A 175 8.86 -30.41 -7.94
C PRO A 175 9.87 -31.39 -8.55
N GLU A 176 9.41 -32.58 -8.97
CA GLU A 176 10.17 -33.35 -9.95
C GLU A 176 10.36 -32.47 -11.18
N LYS A 177 11.59 -32.46 -11.72
CA LYS A 177 12.11 -31.56 -12.76
C LYS A 177 11.42 -31.67 -14.15
N SER A 178 10.18 -32.12 -14.25
CA SER A 178 9.60 -32.63 -15.51
C SER A 178 8.53 -31.76 -16.19
N LEU A 179 8.25 -30.53 -15.73
CA LEU A 179 7.23 -29.66 -16.38
C LEU A 179 7.77 -28.39 -17.04
N LEU A 180 9.04 -28.38 -17.46
CA LEU A 180 9.53 -27.38 -18.40
C LEU A 180 9.89 -28.05 -19.72
N PHE A 181 9.14 -27.70 -20.76
CA PHE A 181 9.62 -27.68 -22.13
C PHE A 181 11.00 -27.00 -22.15
N GLU A 182 12.04 -27.79 -22.33
CA GLU A 182 13.35 -27.31 -22.76
C GLU A 182 13.23 -27.02 -24.27
N PRO A 183 13.36 -25.77 -24.76
CA PRO A 183 14.00 -25.60 -26.05
C PRO A 183 15.45 -26.06 -25.87
N ASN A 184 15.84 -27.07 -26.64
CA ASN A 184 17.20 -27.56 -26.75
C ASN A 184 18.18 -26.40 -26.94
N LEU A 185 18.82 -25.99 -25.85
CA LEU A 185 20.08 -25.26 -25.80
C LEU A 185 21.01 -26.04 -24.87
N SER A 186 21.23 -27.32 -25.20
CA SER A 186 22.27 -28.16 -24.61
C SER A 186 23.54 -28.11 -25.47
N GLY A 187 24.00 -26.90 -25.78
CA GLY A 187 25.28 -26.62 -26.40
C GLY A 187 25.68 -25.17 -26.10
N LEU A 188 26.80 -24.98 -25.40
CA LEU A 188 27.33 -23.72 -24.82
C LEU A 188 26.61 -23.32 -23.52
N VAL A 189 27.16 -23.34 -22.31
CA VAL A 189 28.52 -23.48 -21.79
C VAL A 189 28.41 -24.27 -20.47
N LYS A 190 28.75 -25.55 -20.50
CA LYS A 190 29.25 -26.25 -19.30
C LYS A 190 30.72 -25.89 -19.17
N THR A 191 31.03 -24.72 -18.63
CA THR A 191 32.30 -24.60 -17.91
C THR A 191 32.12 -25.42 -16.65
N ARG A 192 32.60 -26.67 -16.77
CA ARG A 192 33.20 -27.39 -15.67
C ARG A 192 33.89 -26.35 -14.78
N GLN A 193 33.35 -26.11 -13.60
CA GLN A 193 34.21 -25.80 -12.47
C GLN A 193 35.04 -27.06 -12.24
N THR A 194 36.08 -27.21 -13.04
CA THR A 194 37.30 -27.86 -12.62
C THR A 194 37.73 -27.11 -11.37
N LYS A 195 37.33 -27.63 -10.20
CA LYS A 195 38.20 -27.64 -9.02
C LYS A 195 39.46 -28.40 -9.43
N LEU A 196 40.29 -27.80 -10.28
CA LEU A 196 41.72 -28.11 -10.32
C LEU A 196 42.29 -27.46 -9.06
N GLY A 197 42.96 -28.29 -8.26
CA GLY A 197 43.43 -27.94 -6.93
C GLY A 197 44.35 -26.73 -6.91
N GLY A 198 43.79 -25.57 -6.58
CA GLY A 198 44.51 -24.58 -5.80
C GLY A 198 44.45 -25.02 -4.35
N ASN A 199 45.51 -25.69 -3.87
CA ASN A 199 45.68 -25.96 -2.45
C ASN A 199 45.48 -24.65 -1.69
N LYS A 200 44.38 -24.53 -0.93
CA LYS A 200 44.28 -23.60 0.19
C LYS A 200 45.44 -23.94 1.12
N LEU A 201 46.57 -23.25 0.96
CA LEU A 201 47.80 -23.55 1.70
C LEU A 201 47.65 -23.28 3.21
N TYR A 202 46.60 -22.59 3.65
CA TYR A 202 46.36 -22.29 5.06
C TYR A 202 44.88 -22.43 5.43
N SER A 203 44.37 -23.66 5.50
CA SER A 203 43.20 -23.98 6.34
C SER A 203 43.06 -25.48 6.53
N ARG A 204 43.90 -26.05 7.40
CA ARG A 204 43.44 -27.15 8.24
C ARG A 204 42.74 -26.50 9.44
N GLU A 205 41.47 -26.82 9.62
CA GLU A 205 40.69 -26.49 10.81
C GLU A 205 41.31 -27.18 12.03
N ALA A 206 42.37 -26.60 12.58
CA ALA A 206 42.83 -26.88 13.92
C ALA A 206 41.91 -26.13 14.88
N PHE A 207 41.37 -26.84 15.89
CA PHE A 207 40.52 -26.28 16.93
C PHE A 207 41.04 -24.92 17.42
N LYS A 208 40.23 -23.86 17.26
CA LYS A 208 40.62 -22.48 17.55
C LYS A 208 40.88 -22.29 19.06
N VAL A 209 42.10 -21.89 19.44
CA VAL A 209 42.47 -21.57 20.82
C VAL A 209 41.55 -20.48 21.38
N VAL A 210 40.97 -20.72 22.56
CA VAL A 210 39.97 -19.82 23.19
C VAL A 210 40.64 -18.95 24.27
N PRO A 211 40.40 -17.62 24.33
CA PRO A 211 41.01 -16.79 25.36
C PRO A 211 40.67 -17.24 26.79
N PHE A 212 41.64 -17.22 27.70
CA PHE A 212 41.44 -17.64 29.11
C PHE A 212 40.31 -16.87 29.83
N LYS A 213 40.09 -15.60 29.48
CA LYS A 213 38.97 -14.80 30.02
C LYS A 213 37.59 -15.39 29.65
N THR A 214 37.46 -16.01 28.48
CA THR A 214 36.23 -16.70 28.07
C THR A 214 36.07 -18.01 28.85
N LEU A 215 37.18 -18.73 29.10
CA LEU A 215 37.18 -19.91 29.97
C LEU A 215 36.76 -19.56 31.41
N LEU A 216 37.18 -18.41 31.94
CA LEU A 216 36.74 -17.90 33.26
C LEU A 216 35.23 -17.66 33.34
N GLN A 217 34.59 -17.24 32.24
CA GLN A 217 33.13 -17.03 32.17
C GLN A 217 32.37 -18.35 32.10
N GLU A 218 32.88 -19.33 31.36
CA GLU A 218 32.27 -20.66 31.25
C GLU A 218 32.47 -21.51 32.51
N TYR A 219 33.60 -21.33 33.22
CA TYR A 219 33.98 -22.12 34.39
C TYR A 219 34.40 -21.23 35.57
N PRO A 220 33.45 -20.81 36.43
CA PRO A 220 33.74 -19.96 37.59
C PRO A 220 34.76 -20.54 38.58
N SER A 221 34.96 -21.87 38.60
CA SER A 221 35.99 -22.54 39.41
C SER A 221 37.42 -22.06 39.09
N LEU A 222 37.66 -21.50 37.90
CA LEU A 222 38.94 -20.92 37.50
C LEU A 222 39.26 -19.57 38.19
N LEU A 223 38.30 -18.95 38.90
CA LEU A 223 38.52 -17.71 39.68
C LEU A 223 39.62 -17.85 40.74
N LYS A 224 39.80 -19.06 41.31
CA LYS A 224 40.86 -19.33 42.30
C LYS A 224 42.25 -19.22 41.66
N ILE A 225 42.43 -19.75 40.44
CA ILE A 225 43.67 -19.60 39.69
C ILE A 225 43.89 -18.14 39.29
N SER A 226 42.84 -17.42 38.87
CA SER A 226 42.95 -16.00 38.52
C SER A 226 43.57 -15.17 39.66
N LYS A 227 43.15 -15.40 40.91
CA LYS A 227 43.74 -14.73 42.08
C LYS A 227 45.21 -15.10 42.30
N MET A 228 45.60 -16.33 42.00
CA MET A 228 47.00 -16.77 42.08
C MET A 228 47.85 -16.13 40.98
N PHE A 229 47.29 -15.92 39.79
CA PHE A 229 47.92 -15.15 38.72
C PHE A 229 48.09 -13.68 39.11
N ASP A 230 47.08 -13.04 39.72
CA ASP A 230 47.18 -11.66 40.20
C ASP A 230 48.35 -11.49 41.19
N ALA A 231 48.52 -12.45 42.11
CA ALA A 231 49.67 -12.47 43.02
C ALA A 231 51.00 -12.62 42.28
N LEU A 232 51.08 -13.53 41.31
CA LEU A 232 52.28 -13.75 40.48
C LEU A 232 52.68 -12.49 39.69
N PHE A 233 51.71 -11.74 39.14
CA PHE A 233 51.97 -10.51 38.39
C PHE A 233 52.40 -9.33 39.26
N ALA A 234 52.08 -9.37 40.56
CA ALA A 234 52.47 -8.36 41.54
C ALA A 234 53.96 -8.46 41.95
N GLU A 235 54.61 -9.63 41.80
CA GLU A 235 56.02 -9.89 42.19
C GLU A 235 57.05 -9.02 41.43
N ASN A 236 56.64 -8.32 40.37
CA ASN A 236 57.43 -7.31 39.63
C ASN A 236 58.85 -7.75 39.20
N LEU A 237 58.98 -9.05 38.88
CA LEU A 237 60.23 -9.78 38.65
C LEU A 237 61.17 -9.11 37.62
N PHE A 238 60.61 -8.46 36.59
CA PHE A 238 61.39 -7.96 35.46
C PHE A 238 62.15 -6.66 35.73
N LYS A 239 61.78 -5.87 36.75
CA LYS A 239 62.42 -4.57 37.03
C LYS A 239 63.87 -4.70 37.47
N ALA A 240 64.22 -5.79 38.16
CA ALA A 240 65.55 -6.04 38.73
C ALA A 240 66.53 -6.70 37.74
N CYS A 241 66.06 -7.25 36.61
CA CYS A 241 66.89 -7.94 35.63
C CYS A 241 67.89 -6.97 34.98
N LYS A 242 69.21 -7.23 35.06
CA LYS A 242 70.26 -6.38 34.46
C LYS A 242 70.78 -6.88 33.11
N THR A 243 70.57 -8.15 32.77
CA THR A 243 71.05 -8.78 31.54
C THR A 243 69.90 -9.44 30.78
N SER A 244 70.07 -9.62 29.46
CA SER A 244 69.08 -10.29 28.59
C SER A 244 68.82 -11.74 29.06
N LYS A 245 69.88 -12.50 29.40
CA LYS A 245 69.75 -13.86 29.97
C LYS A 245 68.90 -13.91 31.26
N ALA A 246 69.12 -12.98 32.20
CA ALA A 246 68.35 -12.94 33.43
C ALA A 246 66.86 -12.59 33.21
N LEU A 247 66.57 -11.84 32.14
CA LEU A 247 65.20 -11.51 31.73
C LEU A 247 64.50 -12.75 31.13
N ASP A 248 65.19 -13.50 30.26
CA ASP A 248 64.70 -14.74 29.66
C ASP A 248 64.42 -15.82 30.73
N GLU A 249 65.33 -15.98 31.70
CA GLU A 249 65.15 -16.87 32.85
C GLU A 249 63.92 -16.50 33.69
N SER A 250 63.74 -15.20 33.96
CA SER A 250 62.59 -14.71 34.74
C SER A 250 61.27 -14.92 34.00
N PHE A 251 61.24 -14.75 32.68
CA PHE A 251 60.07 -15.06 31.85
C PHE A 251 59.71 -16.55 31.92
N ASN A 252 60.70 -17.43 31.76
CA ASN A 252 60.51 -18.87 31.85
C ASN A 252 60.04 -19.31 33.25
N ILE A 253 60.52 -18.68 34.32
CA ILE A 253 60.04 -18.92 35.69
C ILE A 253 58.54 -18.59 35.80
N VAL A 254 58.11 -17.43 35.29
CA VAL A 254 56.69 -17.03 35.32
C VAL A 254 55.84 -18.02 34.52
N MET A 255 56.27 -18.41 33.32
CA MET A 255 55.54 -19.36 32.48
C MET A 255 55.41 -20.74 33.12
N LYS A 256 56.50 -21.27 33.70
CA LYS A 256 56.50 -22.56 34.41
C LYS A 256 55.64 -22.52 35.67
N ARG A 257 55.76 -21.48 36.49
CA ARG A 257 54.95 -21.30 37.70
C ARG A 257 53.47 -21.17 37.36
N GLY A 258 53.13 -20.32 36.39
CA GLY A 258 51.75 -20.14 35.94
C GLY A 258 51.13 -21.42 35.36
N SER A 259 51.91 -22.20 34.61
CA SER A 259 51.47 -23.50 34.10
C SER A 259 51.26 -24.52 35.23
N ALA A 260 52.14 -24.55 36.24
CA ALA A 260 52.02 -25.44 37.39
C ALA A 260 50.79 -25.13 38.28
N MET A 261 50.30 -23.89 38.28
CA MET A 261 49.08 -23.51 39.01
C MET A 261 47.83 -24.25 38.49
N MET A 262 47.83 -24.74 37.25
CA MET A 262 46.74 -25.58 36.74
C MET A 262 46.61 -26.93 37.44
N ASN A 263 47.73 -27.47 37.92
CA ASN A 263 47.75 -28.75 38.64
C ASN A 263 47.11 -28.64 40.03
N THR A 264 46.77 -27.42 40.47
CA THR A 264 46.06 -27.17 41.75
C THR A 264 44.54 -27.23 41.61
N LEU A 265 44.01 -27.41 40.39
CA LEU A 265 42.58 -27.61 40.14
C LEU A 265 42.12 -28.99 40.59
N GLU A 266 40.86 -29.06 41.03
CA GLU A 266 40.23 -30.34 41.33
C GLU A 266 40.12 -31.21 40.05
N PRO A 267 40.43 -32.52 40.14
CA PRO A 267 40.46 -33.42 38.98
C PRO A 267 39.15 -33.47 38.18
N ASN A 268 38.00 -33.28 38.84
CA ASN A 268 36.69 -33.27 38.20
C ASN A 268 36.46 -32.02 37.33
N VAL A 269 36.99 -30.86 37.75
CA VAL A 269 36.91 -29.62 36.97
C VAL A 269 37.80 -29.71 35.73
N LEU A 270 39.01 -30.26 35.88
CA LEU A 270 39.93 -30.50 34.77
C LEU A 270 39.30 -31.44 33.73
N ARG A 271 38.68 -32.55 34.17
CA ARG A 271 38.00 -33.51 33.27
C ARG A 271 36.84 -32.88 32.50
N ASN A 272 36.06 -32.00 33.13
CA ASN A 272 34.97 -31.27 32.47
C ASN A 272 35.50 -30.30 31.38
N ILE A 273 36.59 -29.58 31.65
CA ILE A 273 37.21 -28.68 30.66
C ILE A 273 37.81 -29.48 29.49
N MET A 274 38.48 -30.60 29.80
CA MET A 274 39.10 -31.50 28.80
C MET A 274 38.07 -32.24 27.93
N SER A 275 36.78 -32.27 28.31
CA SER A 275 35.72 -32.82 27.46
C SER A 275 35.41 -31.94 26.24
N LYS A 276 35.72 -30.63 26.32
CA LYS A 276 35.39 -29.62 25.30
C LYS A 276 36.62 -29.02 24.60
N TYR A 277 37.77 -29.03 25.27
CA TYR A 277 39.02 -28.46 24.75
C TYR A 277 40.18 -29.45 24.85
N SER A 278 41.06 -29.47 23.84
CA SER A 278 42.30 -30.27 23.91
C SER A 278 43.27 -29.70 24.95
N GLU A 279 44.12 -30.58 25.49
CA GLU A 279 45.13 -30.21 26.48
C GLU A 279 46.08 -29.13 25.95
N ASP A 280 46.49 -29.23 24.69
CA ASP A 280 47.37 -28.26 24.04
C ASP A 280 46.70 -26.90 23.87
N ASN A 281 45.41 -26.87 23.52
CA ASN A 281 44.67 -25.62 23.40
C ASN A 281 44.54 -24.92 24.75
N LEU A 282 44.30 -25.66 25.83
CA LEU A 282 44.20 -25.10 27.17
C LEU A 282 45.53 -24.51 27.66
N LYS A 283 46.64 -25.22 27.42
CA LYS A 283 47.99 -24.75 27.74
C LYS A 283 48.35 -23.50 26.93
N GLU A 284 48.03 -23.46 25.63
CA GLU A 284 48.24 -22.30 24.77
C GLU A 284 47.39 -21.09 25.24
N SER A 285 46.12 -21.31 25.60
CA SER A 285 45.23 -20.27 26.16
C SER A 285 45.77 -19.62 27.43
N ILE A 286 46.39 -20.42 28.31
CA ILE A 286 46.95 -19.95 29.58
C ILE A 286 48.27 -19.22 29.32
N TYR A 287 49.11 -19.77 28.44
CA TYR A 287 50.34 -19.10 28.01
C TYR A 287 50.05 -17.70 27.46
N GLU A 288 49.08 -17.57 26.54
CA GLU A 288 48.65 -16.27 25.99
C GLU A 288 48.17 -15.31 27.09
N TYR A 289 47.46 -15.82 28.10
CA TYR A 289 46.98 -15.00 29.22
C TYR A 289 48.13 -14.52 30.12
N LEU A 290 49.06 -15.40 30.48
CA LEU A 290 50.24 -15.04 31.27
C LEU A 290 51.08 -14.00 30.52
N GLU A 291 51.38 -14.27 29.25
CA GLU A 291 52.16 -13.39 28.37
C GLU A 291 51.52 -12.00 28.29
N MET A 292 50.22 -11.94 28.03
CA MET A 292 49.48 -10.67 27.92
C MET A 292 49.58 -9.80 29.17
N ASN A 293 49.52 -10.39 30.37
CA ASN A 293 49.52 -9.64 31.64
C ASN A 293 50.93 -9.22 32.08
N ILE A 294 51.98 -9.92 31.65
CA ILE A 294 53.37 -9.52 31.93
C ILE A 294 53.97 -8.62 30.85
N TYR A 295 53.35 -8.58 29.67
CA TYR A 295 53.92 -7.97 28.47
C TYR A 295 54.40 -6.54 28.68
N GLU A 296 53.61 -5.65 29.28
CA GLU A 296 53.98 -4.23 29.41
C GLU A 296 55.29 -4.04 30.20
N LYS A 297 55.36 -4.67 31.37
CA LYS A 297 56.55 -4.63 32.25
C LYS A 297 57.75 -5.33 31.62
N PHE A 298 57.50 -6.46 30.96
CA PHE A 298 58.52 -7.24 30.27
C PHE A 298 59.09 -6.50 29.06
N TRP A 299 58.23 -6.02 28.16
CA TRP A 299 58.56 -5.35 26.90
C TRP A 299 59.39 -4.09 27.13
N ALA A 300 59.00 -3.25 28.09
CA ALA A 300 59.76 -2.05 28.44
C ALA A 300 61.21 -2.39 28.86
N ARG A 301 61.41 -3.49 29.60
CA ARG A 301 62.75 -3.95 29.98
C ARG A 301 63.48 -4.63 28.83
N PHE A 302 62.77 -5.42 28.03
CA PHE A 302 63.29 -6.14 26.86
C PHE A 302 63.90 -5.19 25.84
N VAL A 303 63.17 -4.13 25.44
CA VAL A 303 63.66 -3.11 24.50
C VAL A 303 64.89 -2.38 25.08
N LYS A 304 64.88 -2.04 26.37
CA LYS A 304 66.01 -1.35 27.01
C LYS A 304 67.28 -2.21 27.09
N LEU A 305 67.15 -3.53 27.23
CA LEU A 305 68.28 -4.46 27.33
C LEU A 305 68.76 -4.95 25.96
N ASN A 306 67.88 -4.96 24.94
CA ASN A 306 68.17 -5.38 23.58
C ASN A 306 68.13 -4.18 22.60
N GLY A 307 68.58 -3.01 23.03
CA GLY A 307 68.68 -1.82 22.17
C GLY A 307 69.42 -2.16 20.88
N CYS A 308 68.80 -1.86 19.73
CA CYS A 308 69.23 -2.32 18.42
C CYS A 308 69.57 -1.10 17.56
N VAL A 309 70.84 -0.92 17.20
CA VAL A 309 71.32 0.17 16.32
C VAL A 309 70.56 0.18 14.98
N ASP A 310 70.16 -1.02 14.55
CA ASP A 310 69.38 -1.25 13.34
C ASP A 310 67.96 -0.65 13.41
N ASP A 311 67.33 -0.59 14.59
CA ASP A 311 66.00 0.04 14.77
C ASP A 311 66.06 1.58 14.67
N ASP A 312 67.16 2.21 15.10
CA ASP A 312 67.37 3.66 14.92
C ASP A 312 67.56 4.00 13.44
N SER A 313 68.32 3.16 12.71
CA SER A 313 68.51 3.30 11.26
C SER A 313 67.19 3.14 10.48
N LEU A 314 66.34 2.20 10.90
CA LEU A 314 65.01 1.98 10.32
C LEU A 314 64.07 3.15 10.62
N THR A 315 64.15 3.74 11.81
CA THR A 315 63.38 4.94 12.17
C THR A 315 63.77 6.14 11.30
N LEU A 316 65.06 6.29 10.99
CA LEU A 316 65.55 7.29 10.03
C LEU A 316 65.00 7.03 8.62
N ALA A 317 64.97 5.76 8.19
CA ALA A 317 64.42 5.33 6.91
C ALA A 317 62.93 5.69 6.77
N TYR A 318 62.11 5.47 7.80
CA TYR A 318 60.68 5.84 7.82
C TYR A 318 60.41 7.32 7.52
N ASN A 319 61.33 8.20 7.93
CA ASN A 319 61.20 9.64 7.68
C ASN A 319 61.63 10.01 6.26
N LYS A 320 62.72 9.44 5.76
CA LYS A 320 63.24 9.71 4.41
C LYS A 320 62.37 9.11 3.30
N LEU A 321 61.69 8.00 3.56
CA LEU A 321 60.85 7.26 2.59
C LEU A 321 59.35 7.59 2.69
N LYS A 322 58.98 8.66 3.39
CA LYS A 322 57.58 9.06 3.60
C LYS A 322 56.79 9.26 2.29
N TRP A 323 57.45 9.75 1.25
CA TRP A 323 56.84 10.14 -0.03
C TRP A 323 57.05 9.09 -1.12
N LEU A 324 57.55 7.90 -0.76
CA LEU A 324 57.76 6.82 -1.70
C LEU A 324 56.42 6.36 -2.28
N SER A 325 56.36 6.23 -3.61
CA SER A 325 55.18 5.67 -4.30
C SER A 325 55.34 4.19 -4.63
N ILE A 326 54.22 3.50 -4.80
CA ILE A 326 54.23 2.06 -5.13
C ILE A 326 54.85 1.78 -6.50
N THR A 327 54.79 2.73 -7.44
CA THR A 327 55.44 2.60 -8.76
C THR A 327 56.97 2.65 -8.66
N GLN A 328 57.52 3.13 -7.54
CA GLN A 328 58.95 3.39 -7.36
C GLN A 328 59.71 2.24 -6.71
N VAL A 329 59.00 1.25 -6.16
CA VAL A 329 59.62 0.11 -5.48
C VAL A 329 60.09 -1.00 -6.42
N GLY A 330 59.85 -0.87 -7.73
CA GLY A 330 60.29 -1.87 -8.74
C GLY A 330 59.22 -2.91 -9.04
N LEU A 331 57.97 -2.47 -9.25
CA LEU A 331 56.91 -3.35 -9.74
C LEU A 331 57.14 -3.72 -11.21
N PRO A 332 56.82 -4.96 -11.62
CA PRO A 332 56.84 -5.37 -13.02
C PRO A 332 56.01 -4.44 -13.93
N ASP A 333 56.52 -4.13 -15.13
CA ASP A 333 55.87 -3.26 -16.10
C ASP A 333 54.41 -3.63 -16.42
N PRO A 334 54.03 -4.92 -16.56
CA PRO A 334 52.62 -5.29 -16.80
C PRO A 334 51.66 -4.90 -15.66
N ILE A 335 52.18 -4.75 -14.44
CA ILE A 335 51.39 -4.30 -13.29
C ILE A 335 51.24 -2.78 -13.30
N VAL A 336 52.29 -2.05 -13.71
CA VAL A 336 52.29 -0.59 -13.69
C VAL A 336 51.55 0.01 -14.89
N HIS A 337 51.66 -0.58 -16.07
CA HIS A 337 50.97 -0.11 -17.28
C HIS A 337 49.46 -0.35 -17.26
N ASN A 338 48.98 -1.33 -16.49
CA ASN A 338 47.55 -1.57 -16.35
C ASN A 338 47.04 -0.89 -15.07
N GLN A 339 46.29 0.20 -15.23
CA GLN A 339 45.77 0.98 -14.10
C GLN A 339 44.88 0.15 -13.15
N ASP A 340 44.09 -0.82 -13.65
CA ASP A 340 43.26 -1.67 -12.78
C ASP A 340 44.11 -2.59 -11.90
N ASN A 341 45.18 -3.16 -12.46
CA ASN A 341 46.14 -3.94 -11.68
C ASN A 341 46.82 -3.05 -10.63
N LEU A 342 47.32 -1.89 -11.03
CA LEU A 342 48.01 -0.96 -10.13
C LEU A 342 47.12 -0.55 -8.94
N LEU A 343 45.87 -0.16 -9.19
CA LEU A 343 44.91 0.19 -8.14
C LEU A 343 44.60 -1.00 -7.23
N GLY A 344 44.48 -2.21 -7.79
CA GLY A 344 44.32 -3.44 -7.02
C GLY A 344 45.50 -3.71 -6.06
N TYR A 345 46.74 -3.47 -6.50
CA TYR A 345 47.91 -3.59 -5.63
C TYR A 345 47.98 -2.48 -4.58
N ILE A 346 47.57 -1.24 -4.90
CA ILE A 346 47.45 -0.16 -3.91
C ILE A 346 46.45 -0.55 -2.81
N GLU A 347 45.29 -1.11 -3.17
CA GLU A 347 44.29 -1.59 -2.20
C GLU A 347 44.86 -2.69 -1.28
N ARG A 348 45.52 -3.70 -1.85
CA ARG A 348 46.21 -4.78 -1.10
C ARG A 348 47.21 -4.22 -0.09
N VAL A 349 48.03 -3.28 -0.54
CA VAL A 349 49.03 -2.62 0.30
C VAL A 349 48.40 -1.83 1.42
N ILE A 350 47.32 -1.07 1.18
CA ILE A 350 46.63 -0.31 2.25
C ILE A 350 46.09 -1.25 3.32
N LEU A 351 45.46 -2.36 2.93
CA LEU A 351 44.98 -3.39 3.86
C LEU A 351 46.16 -3.97 4.67
N ALA A 352 47.26 -4.28 4.01
CA ALA A 352 48.46 -4.80 4.64
C ALA A 352 49.11 -3.79 5.61
N ILE A 353 49.22 -2.50 5.23
CA ILE A 353 49.72 -1.42 6.09
C ILE A 353 48.86 -1.28 7.34
N ASN A 354 47.54 -1.26 7.18
CA ASN A 354 46.61 -1.10 8.30
C ASN A 354 46.66 -2.29 9.26
N GLU A 355 46.76 -3.52 8.74
CA GLU A 355 46.94 -4.71 9.56
C GLU A 355 48.31 -4.70 10.27
N PHE A 356 49.39 -4.42 9.54
CA PHE A 356 50.76 -4.46 10.08
C PHE A 356 50.99 -3.40 11.16
N LYS A 357 50.35 -2.22 11.06
CA LYS A 357 50.36 -1.19 12.11
C LYS A 357 49.89 -1.72 13.47
N LEU A 358 49.00 -2.72 13.49
CA LEU A 358 48.50 -3.35 14.73
C LEU A 358 49.60 -4.06 15.51
N LEU A 359 50.73 -4.39 14.88
CA LEU A 359 51.87 -5.05 15.53
C LEU A 359 52.41 -4.24 16.72
N SER A 360 52.34 -2.91 16.63
CA SER A 360 52.74 -1.97 17.69
C SER A 360 51.95 -2.15 19.00
N PHE A 361 50.70 -2.63 18.89
CA PHE A 361 49.76 -2.77 20.01
C PHE A 361 49.61 -4.23 20.47
N ALA A 362 50.19 -5.18 19.75
CA ALA A 362 50.05 -6.60 20.06
C ALA A 362 50.86 -6.98 21.31
N THR A 363 50.19 -7.50 22.32
CA THR A 363 50.77 -7.85 23.64
C THR A 363 51.11 -9.33 23.81
N THR A 364 50.94 -10.14 22.76
CA THR A 364 51.23 -11.59 22.80
C THR A 364 51.88 -12.00 21.49
N SER A 365 52.79 -12.98 21.54
CA SER A 365 53.46 -13.57 20.38
C SER A 365 52.46 -14.15 19.37
N SER A 366 51.39 -14.80 19.85
CA SER A 366 50.29 -15.34 19.02
C SER A 366 49.54 -14.25 18.25
N LYS A 367 49.22 -13.11 18.87
CA LYS A 367 48.59 -11.98 18.16
C LYS A 367 49.55 -11.38 17.13
N LYS A 368 50.83 -11.19 17.50
CA LYS A 368 51.85 -10.70 16.57
C LYS A 368 52.00 -11.62 15.35
N HIS A 369 52.04 -12.93 15.57
CA HIS A 369 52.06 -13.94 14.53
C HIS A 369 50.85 -13.81 13.58
N LYS A 370 49.63 -13.74 14.13
CA LYS A 370 48.39 -13.60 13.33
C LYS A 370 48.42 -12.34 12.46
N ILE A 371 48.92 -11.22 13.00
CA ILE A 371 49.09 -9.98 12.26
C ILE A 371 50.05 -10.18 11.09
N LEU A 372 51.24 -10.75 11.32
CA LEU A 372 52.23 -10.95 10.26
C LEU A 372 51.71 -11.86 9.13
N VAL A 373 51.05 -12.97 9.47
CA VAL A 373 50.44 -13.87 8.49
C VAL A 373 49.37 -13.13 7.69
N LYS A 374 48.46 -12.44 8.38
CA LYS A 374 47.36 -11.71 7.75
C LYS A 374 47.86 -10.55 6.87
N THR A 375 48.97 -9.91 7.22
CA THR A 375 49.63 -8.92 6.37
C THR A 375 50.08 -9.54 5.03
N ILE A 376 50.73 -10.71 5.06
CA ILE A 376 51.12 -11.43 3.83
C ILE A 376 49.89 -11.96 3.08
N ASP A 377 48.84 -12.41 3.78
CA ASP A 377 47.59 -12.82 3.15
C ASP A 377 46.91 -11.65 2.42
N HIS A 378 46.93 -10.44 2.97
CA HIS A 378 46.41 -9.24 2.30
C HIS A 378 47.20 -8.88 1.03
N LEU A 379 48.52 -9.03 1.07
CA LEU A 379 49.38 -8.80 -0.11
C LEU A 379 49.17 -9.87 -1.18
N SER A 380 49.00 -11.13 -0.79
CA SER A 380 48.85 -12.28 -1.69
C SER A 380 47.43 -12.51 -2.21
N GLN A 381 46.40 -12.05 -1.49
CA GLN A 381 44.98 -12.36 -1.74
C GLN A 381 44.72 -13.87 -1.97
N GLY A 382 45.53 -14.76 -1.39
CA GLY A 382 45.43 -16.21 -1.60
C GLY A 382 45.91 -16.73 -2.96
N SER A 383 46.60 -15.90 -3.75
CA SER A 383 47.25 -16.28 -5.02
C SER A 383 48.77 -16.44 -4.85
N PHE A 384 49.40 -17.23 -5.72
CA PHE A 384 50.85 -17.31 -5.77
C PHE A 384 51.41 -16.00 -6.31
N ILE A 385 52.05 -15.22 -5.45
CA ILE A 385 52.83 -14.04 -5.83
C ILE A 385 54.30 -14.46 -5.91
N ASP A 386 55.01 -13.94 -6.91
CA ASP A 386 56.46 -14.10 -7.03
C ASP A 386 57.17 -13.61 -5.76
N ALA A 387 58.19 -14.33 -5.30
CA ALA A 387 58.87 -14.05 -4.04
C ALA A 387 59.49 -12.64 -4.05
N ASP A 388 60.06 -12.23 -5.19
CA ASP A 388 60.69 -10.92 -5.35
C ASP A 388 59.66 -9.78 -5.32
N LEU A 389 58.50 -9.97 -5.94
CA LEU A 389 57.36 -9.05 -5.87
C LEU A 389 56.82 -8.95 -4.44
N LEU A 390 56.68 -10.07 -3.73
CA LEU A 390 56.22 -10.08 -2.35
C LEU A 390 57.20 -9.33 -1.43
N ILE A 391 58.51 -9.58 -1.55
CA ILE A 391 59.54 -8.89 -0.77
C ILE A 391 59.47 -7.37 -1.01
N THR A 392 59.31 -6.96 -2.26
CA THR A 392 59.20 -5.56 -2.68
C THR A 392 57.97 -4.87 -2.05
N LEU A 393 56.81 -5.53 -2.07
CA LEU A 393 55.59 -5.03 -1.42
C LEU A 393 55.74 -4.99 0.11
N VAL A 394 56.41 -5.97 0.72
CA VAL A 394 56.67 -5.99 2.17
C VAL A 394 57.59 -4.83 2.58
N ILE A 395 58.63 -4.53 1.81
CA ILE A 395 59.49 -3.35 2.02
C ILE A 395 58.63 -2.07 2.03
N PHE A 396 57.73 -1.93 1.06
CA PHE A 396 56.81 -0.78 0.98
C PHE A 396 55.87 -0.69 2.20
N VAL A 397 55.31 -1.82 2.65
CA VAL A 397 54.47 -1.90 3.86
C VAL A 397 55.24 -1.52 5.11
N ILE A 398 56.49 -1.99 5.27
CA ILE A 398 57.35 -1.63 6.41
C ILE A 398 57.58 -0.11 6.45
N CYS A 399 57.95 0.50 5.31
CA CYS A 399 58.20 1.94 5.20
C CYS A 399 57.02 2.81 5.66
N LEU A 400 55.82 2.48 5.18
CA LEU A 400 54.63 3.33 5.38
C LEU A 400 53.82 3.00 6.64
N SER A 401 54.02 1.81 7.21
CA SER A 401 53.40 1.42 8.49
C SER A 401 54.07 2.07 9.71
N LYS A 402 55.38 2.34 9.64
CA LYS A 402 56.17 3.00 10.69
C LYS A 402 56.09 2.32 12.06
N VAL A 403 56.10 0.99 12.08
CA VAL A 403 56.06 0.22 13.34
C VAL A 403 57.38 0.43 14.11
N PRO A 404 57.34 0.89 15.37
CA PRO A 404 58.54 1.15 16.16
C PRO A 404 59.18 -0.15 16.68
N ASN A 405 60.51 -0.13 16.86
CA ASN A 405 61.31 -1.23 17.40
C ASN A 405 61.09 -2.56 16.65
N LEU A 406 60.95 -2.53 15.32
CA LEU A 406 60.50 -3.67 14.52
C LEU A 406 61.45 -4.88 14.64
N ASN A 407 62.77 -4.68 14.67
CA ASN A 407 63.71 -5.78 14.87
C ASN A 407 63.51 -6.45 16.23
N ASN A 408 63.27 -5.65 17.28
CA ASN A 408 62.91 -6.17 18.59
C ASN A 408 61.57 -6.91 18.60
N GLN A 409 60.56 -6.47 17.82
CA GLN A 409 59.29 -7.19 17.66
C GLN A 409 59.50 -8.56 17.03
N MET A 410 60.30 -8.63 15.96
CA MET A 410 60.62 -9.88 15.27
C MET A 410 61.40 -10.83 16.18
N ASN A 411 62.39 -10.32 16.92
CA ASN A 411 63.16 -11.10 17.89
C ASN A 411 62.30 -11.62 19.05
N TYR A 412 61.31 -10.84 19.49
CA TYR A 412 60.36 -11.26 20.52
C TYR A 412 59.51 -12.44 20.03
N ILE A 413 58.97 -12.38 18.81
CA ILE A 413 58.17 -13.48 18.23
C ILE A 413 59.02 -14.75 18.14
N LYS A 414 60.26 -14.64 17.65
CA LYS A 414 61.16 -15.79 17.50
C LYS A 414 61.51 -16.47 18.82
N LYS A 415 61.62 -15.71 19.92
CA LYS A 415 62.07 -16.23 21.23
C LYS A 415 60.95 -16.67 22.18
N TYR A 416 59.77 -16.04 22.10
CA TYR A 416 58.71 -16.21 23.12
C TYR A 416 57.41 -16.81 22.57
N THR A 417 57.47 -17.47 21.42
CA THR A 417 56.32 -18.21 20.90
C THR A 417 56.07 -19.47 21.74
N TYR A 418 54.80 -19.83 21.95
CA TYR A 418 54.40 -20.97 22.79
C TYR A 418 55.00 -22.34 22.38
N CYS A 419 55.24 -22.58 21.09
CA CYS A 419 55.75 -23.86 20.61
C CYS A 419 56.73 -23.70 19.43
N ASP A 420 57.94 -24.23 19.58
CA ASP A 420 59.02 -24.15 18.57
C ASP A 420 58.69 -24.90 17.28
N SER A 421 57.83 -25.94 17.33
CA SER A 421 57.38 -26.65 16.13
C SER A 421 56.61 -25.76 15.14
N LYS A 422 56.00 -24.66 15.61
CA LYS A 422 55.33 -23.66 14.76
C LYS A 422 56.32 -22.75 14.02
N LEU A 423 57.57 -22.65 14.49
CA LEU A 423 58.65 -21.89 13.84
C LEU A 423 59.37 -22.71 12.77
N GLU A 424 59.59 -24.00 13.01
CA GLU A 424 60.42 -24.85 12.13
C GLU A 424 59.67 -25.47 10.94
N ASN A 425 58.35 -25.71 11.04
CA ASN A 425 57.58 -26.44 10.01
C ASN A 425 56.20 -25.81 9.67
N GLY A 426 56.13 -24.51 9.37
CA GLY A 426 54.85 -23.88 9.02
C GLY A 426 54.88 -22.50 8.38
N ALA A 427 53.68 -21.98 8.09
CA ALA A 427 53.40 -20.65 7.51
C ALA A 427 54.18 -19.50 8.16
N LEU A 428 54.39 -19.59 9.48
CA LEU A 428 55.07 -18.56 10.27
C LEU A 428 56.56 -18.47 9.92
N GLY A 429 57.24 -19.61 9.70
CA GLY A 429 58.66 -19.62 9.33
C GLY A 429 58.89 -18.90 8.00
N TYR A 430 58.04 -19.16 7.01
CA TYR A 430 58.05 -18.45 5.72
C TYR A 430 57.81 -16.94 5.91
N VAL A 431 56.77 -16.56 6.65
CA VAL A 431 56.44 -15.15 6.93
C VAL A 431 57.60 -14.43 7.61
N LEU A 432 58.19 -15.02 8.66
CA LEU A 432 59.34 -14.43 9.36
C LEU A 432 60.55 -14.31 8.46
N SER A 433 60.84 -15.34 7.64
CA SER A 433 61.93 -15.29 6.66
C SER A 433 61.73 -14.15 5.66
N THR A 434 60.52 -13.97 5.12
CA THR A 434 60.21 -12.87 4.19
C THR A 434 60.45 -11.52 4.85
N PHE A 435 59.94 -11.30 6.07
CA PHE A 435 60.19 -10.05 6.81
C PHE A 435 61.66 -9.86 7.16
N ASP A 436 62.41 -10.91 7.52
CA ASP A 436 63.85 -10.83 7.80
C ASP A 436 64.66 -10.43 6.55
N VAL A 437 64.32 -10.99 5.40
CA VAL A 437 64.94 -10.63 4.11
C VAL A 437 64.61 -9.17 3.78
N SER A 438 63.35 -8.74 3.94
CA SER A 438 62.95 -7.36 3.75
C SER A 438 63.63 -6.39 4.74
N LEU A 439 63.89 -6.80 5.99
CA LEU A 439 64.61 -5.99 6.97
C LEU A 439 66.09 -5.81 6.59
N LYS A 440 66.75 -6.87 6.11
CA LYS A 440 68.13 -6.80 5.59
C LYS A 440 68.29 -5.82 4.44
N PHE A 441 67.24 -5.62 3.63
CA PHE A 441 67.24 -4.62 2.56
C PHE A 441 67.52 -3.19 3.09
N PHE A 442 66.96 -2.83 4.26
CA PHE A 442 67.17 -1.51 4.86
C PHE A 442 68.58 -1.30 5.40
N HIS A 443 69.34 -2.37 5.62
CA HIS A 443 70.73 -2.30 6.08
C HIS A 443 71.74 -2.16 4.93
N ASN A 444 71.31 -2.34 3.68
CA ASN A 444 72.14 -2.07 2.51
C ASN A 444 72.04 -0.59 2.10
N ALA A 445 73.14 0.15 2.24
CA ALA A 445 73.21 1.58 1.96
C ALA A 445 72.90 1.95 0.50
N GLU A 446 73.28 1.13 -0.48
CA GLU A 446 73.06 1.43 -1.90
C GLU A 446 71.58 1.37 -2.28
N ASN A 447 70.91 0.30 -1.87
CA ASN A 447 69.48 0.08 -2.08
C ASN A 447 68.64 1.19 -1.43
N MET A 448 69.00 1.56 -0.19
CA MET A 448 68.34 2.63 0.54
C MET A 448 68.52 4.00 -0.10
N ASN A 449 69.73 4.34 -0.54
CA ASN A 449 70.00 5.63 -1.17
C ASN A 449 69.24 5.79 -2.50
N SER A 450 69.00 4.70 -3.23
CA SER A 450 68.17 4.70 -4.45
C SER A 450 66.71 5.07 -4.14
N LEU A 451 66.06 4.38 -3.19
CA LEU A 451 64.69 4.68 -2.80
C LEU A 451 64.53 6.07 -2.17
N VAL A 452 65.53 6.51 -1.40
CA VAL A 452 65.54 7.86 -0.81
C VAL A 452 65.59 8.94 -1.89
N ARG A 453 66.39 8.78 -2.96
CA ARG A 453 66.38 9.71 -4.09
C ARG A 453 65.00 9.81 -4.73
N LYS A 454 64.35 8.67 -5.02
CA LYS A 454 63.01 8.63 -5.62
C LYS A 454 61.96 9.28 -4.72
N SER A 455 61.99 8.99 -3.42
CA SER A 455 61.13 9.61 -2.40
C SER A 455 61.31 11.13 -2.34
N LEU A 456 62.56 11.64 -2.36
CA LEU A 456 62.85 13.08 -2.32
C LEU A 456 62.38 13.82 -3.57
N GLN A 457 62.56 13.24 -4.77
CA GLN A 457 62.03 13.85 -6.00
C GLN A 457 60.50 13.96 -5.97
N THR A 458 59.86 12.91 -5.46
CA THR A 458 58.40 12.85 -5.28
C THR A 458 57.96 13.91 -4.26
N GLU A 459 58.65 14.03 -3.13
CA GLU A 459 58.40 15.05 -2.11
C GLU A 459 58.37 16.48 -2.67
N VAL A 460 59.28 16.82 -3.58
CA VAL A 460 59.33 18.16 -4.20
C VAL A 460 58.02 18.46 -4.94
N LEU A 461 57.61 17.60 -5.87
CA LEU A 461 56.38 17.80 -6.65
C LEU A 461 55.14 17.88 -5.73
N TRP A 462 54.99 16.92 -4.81
CA TRP A 462 53.82 16.88 -3.93
C TRP A 462 53.75 18.06 -2.96
N LYS A 463 54.89 18.59 -2.50
CA LYS A 463 54.91 19.82 -1.68
C LYS A 463 54.55 21.05 -2.50
N LEU A 464 55.05 21.18 -3.73
CA LEU A 464 54.71 22.29 -4.61
C LEU A 464 53.21 22.30 -4.95
N VAL A 465 52.65 21.15 -5.33
CA VAL A 465 51.20 21.01 -5.55
C VAL A 465 50.42 21.30 -4.25
N GLY A 466 50.93 20.84 -3.11
CA GLY A 466 50.31 21.04 -1.79
C GLY A 466 50.37 22.47 -1.26
N SER A 467 51.35 23.28 -1.67
CA SER A 467 51.51 24.68 -1.23
C SER A 467 50.60 25.65 -1.98
N VAL A 468 50.09 25.28 -3.15
CA VAL A 468 49.14 26.10 -3.91
C VAL A 468 47.84 26.28 -3.12
N SER A 469 47.46 27.53 -2.88
CA SER A 469 46.23 27.90 -2.17
C SER A 469 44.96 27.62 -2.98
N SER A 470 43.87 27.26 -2.30
CA SER A 470 42.54 27.00 -2.88
C SER A 470 41.73 28.27 -3.18
N ASP A 471 42.08 29.41 -2.57
CA ASP A 471 41.29 30.64 -2.66
C ASP A 471 41.89 31.65 -3.65
N HIS A 472 41.16 31.97 -4.71
CA HIS A 472 41.42 33.18 -5.52
C HIS A 472 40.96 34.49 -4.84
N ALA A 473 40.22 34.40 -3.71
CA ALA A 473 39.58 35.56 -3.06
C ALA A 473 40.39 36.19 -1.91
N TYR A 474 41.38 35.51 -1.34
CA TYR A 474 42.25 36.06 -0.29
C TYR A 474 43.60 36.50 -0.87
N ASN A 475 43.54 37.56 -1.68
CA ASN A 475 44.73 38.22 -2.22
C ASN A 475 45.50 38.94 -1.10
N ALA A 476 46.49 38.26 -0.54
CA ALA A 476 47.65 38.92 0.08
C ALA A 476 48.99 38.40 -0.45
N ILE A 477 49.00 37.34 -1.27
CA ILE A 477 50.23 36.71 -1.78
C ILE A 477 49.99 36.18 -3.21
N LYS A 478 49.87 37.08 -4.20
CA LYS A 478 49.82 36.68 -5.62
C LYS A 478 51.17 36.16 -6.12
N ASP A 479 52.27 36.67 -5.57
CA ASP A 479 53.63 36.36 -6.04
C ASP A 479 54.11 34.93 -5.69
N ASP A 480 53.71 34.37 -4.55
CA ASP A 480 54.18 33.04 -4.12
C ASP A 480 53.59 31.89 -4.94
N ASN A 481 52.32 31.99 -5.39
CA ASN A 481 51.73 30.98 -6.26
C ASN A 481 52.36 31.02 -7.66
N GLU A 482 52.65 32.21 -8.19
CA GLU A 482 53.30 32.36 -9.50
C GLU A 482 54.71 31.75 -9.48
N LEU A 483 55.48 32.02 -8.42
CA LEU A 483 56.78 31.37 -8.16
C LEU A 483 56.63 29.85 -8.05
N THR A 484 55.60 29.37 -7.37
CA THR A 484 55.32 27.92 -7.24
C THR A 484 54.98 27.30 -8.60
N PHE A 485 54.21 27.98 -9.45
CA PHE A 485 53.90 27.53 -10.81
C PHE A 485 55.15 27.46 -11.67
N GLN A 486 56.00 28.49 -11.66
CA GLN A 486 57.29 28.47 -12.38
C GLN A 486 58.20 27.33 -11.90
N GLN A 487 58.20 27.03 -10.59
CA GLN A 487 58.93 25.89 -10.04
C GLN A 487 58.38 24.55 -10.55
N ILE A 488 57.05 24.38 -10.58
CA ILE A 488 56.41 23.18 -11.14
C ILE A 488 56.76 23.06 -12.63
N GLU A 489 56.68 24.14 -13.39
CA GLU A 489 57.02 24.14 -14.81
C GLU A 489 58.47 23.76 -15.05
N SER A 490 59.40 24.34 -14.29
CA SER A 490 60.84 24.01 -14.38
C SER A 490 61.13 22.54 -14.08
N LEU A 491 60.34 21.93 -13.20
CA LEU A 491 60.48 20.52 -12.82
C LEU A 491 59.94 19.57 -13.90
N LEU A 492 58.87 19.95 -14.59
CA LEU A 492 58.20 19.11 -15.60
C LEU A 492 58.75 19.30 -17.02
N MET A 493 59.19 20.51 -17.38
CA MET A 493 59.73 20.86 -18.71
C MET A 493 60.76 19.86 -19.27
N PRO A 494 61.72 19.31 -18.49
CA PRO A 494 62.67 18.34 -19.02
C PRO A 494 62.03 17.06 -19.57
N TYR A 495 60.85 16.69 -19.09
CA TYR A 495 60.12 15.48 -19.46
C TYR A 495 59.06 15.71 -20.54
N ASN A 496 58.72 16.96 -20.86
CA ASN A 496 57.67 17.28 -21.85
C ASN A 496 58.21 17.34 -23.28
N LYS A 497 58.63 16.21 -23.83
CA LYS A 497 59.18 16.09 -25.19
C LYS A 497 58.75 14.79 -25.85
N SER A 498 58.51 14.80 -27.16
CA SER A 498 58.10 13.61 -27.95
C SER A 498 59.05 12.42 -27.81
N ASP A 499 60.35 12.69 -27.71
CA ASP A 499 61.39 11.64 -27.73
C ASP A 499 61.78 11.18 -26.30
N CYS A 500 61.15 11.74 -25.26
CA CYS A 500 61.46 11.46 -23.87
C CYS A 500 60.53 10.37 -23.33
N ALA A 501 60.97 9.11 -23.35
CA ALA A 501 60.24 8.02 -22.71
C ALA A 501 60.25 8.18 -21.18
N ILE A 502 59.09 8.49 -20.58
CA ILE A 502 58.96 8.63 -19.13
C ILE A 502 58.93 7.24 -18.49
N SER A 503 59.96 6.95 -17.68
CA SER A 503 60.04 5.69 -16.93
C SER A 503 58.85 5.50 -15.98
N THR A 504 58.42 4.25 -15.79
CA THR A 504 57.29 3.85 -14.93
C THR A 504 57.51 4.23 -13.45
N ASP A 505 58.76 4.30 -13.01
CA ASP A 505 59.18 4.70 -11.66
C ASP A 505 59.43 6.22 -11.51
N CYS A 506 59.15 7.02 -12.54
CA CYS A 506 59.29 8.47 -12.48
C CYS A 506 58.33 9.08 -11.43
N PHE A 507 58.78 10.13 -10.74
CA PHE A 507 57.97 10.83 -9.75
C PHE A 507 56.67 11.42 -10.33
N VAL A 508 56.61 11.70 -11.64
CA VAL A 508 55.39 12.18 -12.31
C VAL A 508 54.30 11.09 -12.39
N ARG A 509 54.71 9.82 -12.48
CA ARG A 509 53.82 8.64 -12.47
C ARG A 509 53.50 8.17 -11.05
N SER A 510 53.96 8.90 -10.02
CA SER A 510 53.67 8.55 -8.64
C SER A 510 52.17 8.66 -8.32
N ARG A 511 51.69 7.75 -7.49
CA ARG A 511 50.33 7.74 -6.93
C ARG A 511 50.38 7.94 -5.42
N THR A 512 49.39 8.62 -4.87
CA THR A 512 49.13 8.67 -3.42
C THR A 512 48.55 7.35 -2.91
N LEU A 513 48.45 7.18 -1.60
CA LEU A 513 47.71 6.06 -0.98
C LEU A 513 46.20 6.11 -1.28
N SER A 514 45.67 7.22 -1.77
CA SER A 514 44.28 7.31 -2.26
C SER A 514 44.17 6.90 -3.74
N GLY A 515 45.28 6.50 -4.37
CA GLY A 515 45.36 6.27 -5.81
C GLY A 515 45.37 7.55 -6.65
N ASP A 516 45.50 8.73 -6.04
CA ASP A 516 45.46 9.98 -6.79
C ASP A 516 46.74 10.14 -7.63
N SER A 517 46.56 10.47 -8.90
CA SER A 517 47.60 11.03 -9.77
C SER A 517 47.97 12.46 -9.36
N CYS A 518 49.04 12.99 -9.94
CA CYS A 518 49.36 14.41 -9.81
C CYS A 518 48.26 15.32 -10.39
N LEU A 519 47.58 14.94 -11.48
CA LEU A 519 46.42 15.67 -12.03
C LEU A 519 45.24 15.67 -11.05
N MET A 520 44.87 14.49 -10.53
CA MET A 520 43.79 14.32 -9.55
C MET A 520 44.08 15.12 -8.27
N ALA A 521 45.33 15.12 -7.81
CA ALA A 521 45.75 15.86 -6.64
C ALA A 521 45.72 17.38 -6.87
N SER A 522 46.18 17.85 -8.03
CA SER A 522 46.07 19.26 -8.44
C SER A 522 44.61 19.70 -8.50
N LEU A 523 43.72 18.86 -9.04
CA LEU A 523 42.30 19.14 -9.12
C LEU A 523 41.65 19.27 -7.73
N LYS A 524 42.08 18.46 -6.77
CA LYS A 524 41.65 18.54 -5.36
C LYS A 524 42.12 19.81 -4.64
N ARG A 525 43.04 20.60 -5.23
CA ARG A 525 43.42 21.93 -4.69
C ARG A 525 42.42 23.03 -5.01
N LEU A 526 41.45 22.78 -5.90
CA LEU A 526 40.44 23.75 -6.32
C LEU A 526 41.02 25.03 -6.96
N ASN A 527 42.21 24.93 -7.58
CA ASN A 527 42.88 26.05 -8.23
C ASN A 527 42.90 25.85 -9.76
N ALA A 528 42.23 26.74 -10.49
CA ALA A 528 42.07 26.63 -11.93
C ALA A 528 43.39 26.85 -12.70
N GLU A 529 44.22 27.78 -12.24
CA GLU A 529 45.52 28.07 -12.86
C GLU A 529 46.49 26.90 -12.70
N LEU A 530 46.52 26.25 -11.53
CA LEU A 530 47.32 25.04 -11.33
C LEU A 530 46.94 23.94 -12.33
N MET A 531 45.64 23.74 -12.55
CA MET A 531 45.18 22.77 -13.55
C MET A 531 45.58 23.18 -14.97
N ARG A 532 45.53 24.48 -15.31
CA ARG A 532 45.99 24.99 -16.61
C ARG A 532 47.49 24.75 -16.81
N VAL A 533 48.31 25.04 -15.79
CA VAL A 533 49.76 24.80 -15.79
C VAL A 533 50.08 23.31 -15.94
N MET A 534 49.32 22.42 -15.28
CA MET A 534 49.54 20.97 -15.44
C MET A 534 49.14 20.48 -16.83
N LEU A 535 47.99 20.89 -17.35
CA LEU A 535 47.44 20.40 -18.64
C LEU A 535 48.20 20.90 -19.88
N GLN A 536 49.13 21.86 -19.73
CA GLN A 536 49.99 22.31 -20.85
C GLN A 536 51.09 21.31 -21.20
N PHE A 537 51.37 20.33 -20.33
CA PHE A 537 52.39 19.30 -20.53
C PHE A 537 51.79 18.05 -21.20
N ASP A 538 51.38 18.19 -22.45
CA ASP A 538 50.67 17.20 -23.28
C ASP A 538 51.46 15.92 -23.58
N TYR A 539 52.81 15.97 -23.63
CA TYR A 539 53.65 14.78 -23.74
C TYR A 539 53.78 14.01 -22.43
N ILE A 540 53.53 14.67 -21.29
CA ILE A 540 53.55 14.04 -19.97
C ILE A 540 52.18 13.44 -19.64
N PHE A 541 51.12 14.22 -19.89
CA PHE A 541 49.73 13.88 -19.63
C PHE A 541 49.00 13.70 -20.95
N THR A 542 49.22 12.56 -21.58
CA THR A 542 48.62 12.25 -22.88
C THR A 542 47.10 12.06 -22.74
N LEU A 543 46.39 12.02 -23.86
CA LEU A 543 44.96 11.70 -23.88
C LEU A 543 44.69 10.33 -23.22
N ASP A 544 45.50 9.32 -23.53
CA ASP A 544 45.39 7.98 -22.94
C ASP A 544 45.57 8.02 -21.42
N ASP A 545 46.53 8.79 -20.93
CA ASP A 545 46.75 8.96 -19.49
C ASP A 545 45.54 9.59 -18.78
N ILE A 546 44.91 10.58 -19.41
CA ILE A 546 43.71 11.25 -18.89
C ILE A 546 42.49 10.32 -18.91
N LEU A 547 42.35 9.48 -19.94
CA LEU A 547 41.27 8.50 -20.07
C LEU A 547 41.41 7.35 -19.05
N GLU A 548 42.63 6.97 -18.72
CA GLU A 548 42.89 5.90 -17.75
C GLU A 548 42.91 6.39 -16.29
N ASP A 549 43.17 7.68 -16.06
CA ASP A 549 43.35 8.26 -14.71
C ASP A 549 42.10 8.11 -13.82
N ARG A 550 42.31 7.38 -12.72
CA ARG A 550 41.30 7.04 -11.72
C ARG A 550 41.95 6.89 -10.36
N ASN A 551 41.24 7.35 -9.33
CA ASN A 551 41.61 7.11 -7.94
C ASN A 551 41.13 5.73 -7.45
N LEU A 552 41.43 5.38 -6.19
CA LEU A 552 41.03 4.10 -5.58
C LEU A 552 39.50 3.91 -5.54
N ASP A 553 38.73 5.01 -5.45
CA ASP A 553 37.27 4.98 -5.52
C ASP A 553 36.76 4.67 -6.95
N GLY A 554 37.65 4.57 -7.94
CA GLY A 554 37.30 4.40 -9.36
C GLY A 554 36.71 5.65 -9.99
N THR A 555 36.81 6.81 -9.33
CA THR A 555 36.37 8.10 -9.88
C THR A 555 37.42 8.61 -10.87
N ASN A 556 37.01 8.82 -12.11
CA ASN A 556 37.87 9.38 -13.16
C ASN A 556 38.02 10.90 -13.04
N LEU A 557 38.98 11.47 -13.77
CA LEU A 557 39.36 12.87 -13.65
C LEU A 557 38.18 13.85 -13.89
N LEU A 558 37.38 13.63 -14.94
CA LEU A 558 36.23 14.50 -15.23
C LEU A 558 35.09 14.34 -14.21
N ALA A 559 34.80 13.12 -13.73
CA ALA A 559 33.82 12.93 -12.65
C ALA A 559 34.24 13.68 -11.37
N ALA A 560 35.53 13.63 -11.02
CA ALA A 560 36.06 14.38 -9.89
C ALA A 560 35.96 15.90 -10.10
N ALA A 561 36.27 16.39 -11.31
CA ALA A 561 36.11 17.80 -11.68
C ALA A 561 34.67 18.29 -11.48
N LEU A 562 33.70 17.53 -11.97
CA LEU A 562 32.28 17.83 -11.84
C LEU A 562 31.80 17.73 -10.40
N GLU A 563 32.22 16.73 -9.64
CA GLU A 563 31.85 16.57 -8.22
C GLU A 563 32.35 17.75 -7.38
N LEU A 564 33.57 18.24 -7.65
CA LEU A 564 34.16 19.41 -7.00
C LEU A 564 33.66 20.76 -7.57
N LYS A 565 32.86 20.76 -8.65
CA LYS A 565 32.45 21.97 -9.38
C LYS A 565 33.64 22.81 -9.85
N HIS A 566 34.69 22.14 -10.32
CA HIS A 566 35.95 22.79 -10.70
C HIS A 566 35.81 23.55 -12.04
N PRO A 567 36.36 24.78 -12.18
CA PRO A 567 36.27 25.56 -13.43
C PRO A 567 36.87 24.85 -14.65
N SER A 568 37.93 24.04 -14.47
CA SER A 568 38.58 23.30 -15.55
C SER A 568 37.77 22.10 -16.09
N SER A 569 36.56 21.84 -15.59
CA SER A 569 35.73 20.72 -16.05
C SER A 569 35.46 20.77 -17.56
N GLU A 570 35.23 21.97 -18.12
CA GLU A 570 35.02 22.15 -19.56
C GLU A 570 36.31 21.89 -20.36
N CYS A 571 37.45 22.40 -19.87
CA CYS A 571 38.75 22.16 -20.51
C CYS A 571 39.10 20.66 -20.55
N ILE A 572 38.89 19.93 -19.45
CA ILE A 572 39.11 18.48 -19.39
C ILE A 572 38.16 17.74 -20.35
N ALA A 573 36.89 18.15 -20.41
CA ALA A 573 35.92 17.57 -21.35
C ALA A 573 36.32 17.79 -22.82
N GLN A 574 36.84 18.97 -23.17
CA GLN A 574 37.33 19.26 -24.53
C GLN A 574 38.53 18.39 -24.93
N ILE A 575 39.41 18.06 -23.98
CA ILE A 575 40.51 17.11 -24.22
C ILE A 575 39.93 15.71 -24.46
N ILE A 576 39.00 15.24 -23.63
CA ILE A 576 38.36 13.92 -23.77
C ILE A 576 37.61 13.79 -25.10
N LEU A 577 37.00 14.87 -25.60
CA LEU A 577 36.30 14.90 -26.88
C LEU A 577 37.21 14.67 -28.11
N GLN A 578 38.54 14.70 -27.95
CA GLN A 578 39.50 14.35 -29.01
C GLN A 578 39.63 12.84 -29.21
N ALA A 579 39.15 12.01 -28.26
CA ALA A 579 39.17 10.56 -28.36
C ALA A 579 38.11 10.00 -29.32
N SER A 580 38.17 8.70 -29.62
CA SER A 580 37.14 8.04 -30.43
C SER A 580 35.77 8.01 -29.72
N PRO A 581 34.64 7.98 -30.46
CA PRO A 581 33.30 7.89 -29.87
C PRO A 581 33.13 6.71 -28.90
N GLU A 582 33.77 5.58 -29.20
CA GLU A 582 33.75 4.37 -28.38
C GLU A 582 34.47 4.59 -27.04
N GLU A 583 35.67 5.15 -27.07
CA GLU A 583 36.45 5.48 -25.86
C GLU A 583 35.74 6.51 -24.98
N ILE A 584 35.14 7.54 -25.59
CA ILE A 584 34.35 8.54 -24.88
C ILE A 584 33.16 7.88 -24.17
N THR A 585 32.45 6.98 -24.86
CA THR A 585 31.30 6.26 -24.31
C THR A 585 31.72 5.36 -23.15
N GLU A 586 32.85 4.65 -23.28
CA GLU A 586 33.38 3.83 -22.20
C GLU A 586 33.77 4.68 -20.98
N TYR A 587 34.53 5.77 -21.20
CA TYR A 587 35.01 6.66 -20.15
C TYR A 587 33.86 7.30 -19.37
N ILE A 588 32.85 7.84 -20.07
CA ILE A 588 31.71 8.53 -19.47
C ILE A 588 30.85 7.60 -18.61
N ASN A 589 30.69 6.34 -19.05
CA ASN A 589 29.81 5.37 -18.41
C ASN A 589 30.51 4.44 -17.42
N ARG A 590 31.83 4.60 -17.24
CA ARG A 590 32.60 3.88 -16.23
C ARG A 590 32.08 4.24 -14.83
N LYS A 591 31.83 3.22 -14.02
CA LYS A 591 31.25 3.38 -12.68
C LYS A 591 32.34 3.44 -11.62
N ASN A 592 32.21 4.36 -10.69
CA ASN A 592 33.01 4.38 -9.47
C ASN A 592 32.48 3.36 -8.43
N GLN A 593 33.12 3.26 -7.27
CA GLN A 593 32.72 2.37 -6.17
C GLN A 593 31.30 2.65 -5.65
N LYS A 594 30.75 3.86 -5.84
CA LYS A 594 29.36 4.20 -5.49
C LYS A 594 28.36 3.82 -6.59
N GLY A 595 28.84 3.25 -7.70
CA GLY A 595 28.05 2.95 -8.90
C GLY A 595 27.74 4.16 -9.77
N ARG A 596 28.34 5.33 -9.49
CA ARG A 596 28.09 6.58 -10.21
C ARG A 596 28.99 6.72 -11.42
N THR A 597 28.45 7.35 -12.45
CA THR A 597 29.10 7.71 -13.71
C THR A 597 29.19 9.23 -13.84
N ILE A 598 29.84 9.74 -14.89
CA ILE A 598 29.91 11.19 -15.19
C ILE A 598 28.51 11.79 -15.29
N GLY A 599 27.56 11.06 -15.89
CA GLY A 599 26.17 11.48 -16.01
C GLY A 599 25.48 11.76 -14.66
N HIS A 600 25.94 11.14 -13.56
CA HIS A 600 25.38 11.42 -12.24
C HIS A 600 25.82 12.78 -11.67
N TYR A 601 26.88 13.38 -12.22
CA TYR A 601 27.45 14.65 -11.77
C TYR A 601 27.28 15.79 -12.78
N ILE A 602 26.85 15.47 -14.00
CA ILE A 602 26.80 16.44 -15.12
C ILE A 602 25.87 17.63 -14.89
N TYR A 603 24.93 17.53 -13.95
CA TYR A 603 24.07 18.66 -13.57
C TYR A 603 24.86 19.87 -13.02
N ASN A 604 26.11 19.68 -12.59
CA ASN A 604 27.00 20.77 -12.17
C ASN A 604 27.54 21.59 -13.37
N SER A 605 27.38 21.13 -14.61
CA SER A 605 27.68 21.90 -15.83
C SER A 605 26.66 21.57 -16.95
N HIS A 606 25.68 22.46 -17.14
CA HIS A 606 24.64 22.24 -18.15
C HIS A 606 25.18 22.31 -19.59
N ASN A 607 26.27 23.04 -19.85
CA ASN A 607 26.88 23.16 -21.19
C ASN A 607 27.35 21.79 -21.68
N LEU A 608 27.98 21.01 -20.80
CA LEU A 608 28.50 19.69 -21.12
C LEU A 608 27.41 18.67 -21.45
N ILE A 609 26.15 18.91 -21.08
CA ILE A 609 25.03 18.03 -21.48
C ILE A 609 24.84 18.07 -22.99
N ILE A 610 25.07 19.21 -23.64
CA ILE A 610 24.93 19.37 -25.09
C ILE A 610 25.99 18.52 -25.82
N GLU A 611 27.23 18.54 -25.32
CA GLU A 611 28.37 17.89 -25.97
C GLU A 611 28.46 16.40 -25.63
N LEU A 612 28.34 16.06 -24.34
CA LEU A 612 28.57 14.72 -23.81
C LEU A 612 27.28 13.89 -23.70
N GLY A 613 26.10 14.52 -23.73
CA GLY A 613 24.84 13.85 -23.41
C GLY A 613 24.44 12.69 -24.32
N LYS A 614 24.93 12.68 -25.58
CA LYS A 614 24.75 11.56 -26.52
C LYS A 614 25.54 10.29 -26.14
N TYR A 615 26.60 10.44 -25.35
CA TYR A 615 27.45 9.34 -24.91
C TYR A 615 27.07 8.81 -23.51
N ILE A 616 26.22 9.52 -22.77
CA ILE A 616 25.77 9.11 -21.43
C ILE A 616 24.70 8.03 -21.56
N ASP A 617 24.93 6.88 -20.93
CA ASP A 617 23.86 5.91 -20.66
C ASP A 617 23.01 6.40 -19.50
N TRP A 618 21.84 6.94 -19.85
CA TRP A 618 20.89 7.53 -18.90
C TRP A 618 20.17 6.49 -18.02
N THR A 619 20.37 5.19 -18.25
CA THR A 619 19.71 4.09 -17.53
C THR A 619 20.56 3.48 -16.41
N ILE A 620 21.85 3.80 -16.36
CA ILE A 620 22.77 3.28 -15.32
C ILE A 620 22.32 3.75 -13.93
N LYS A 621 22.13 2.82 -12.99
CA LYS A 621 21.80 3.14 -11.59
C LYS A 621 23.02 3.14 -10.69
N ASP A 622 23.09 4.13 -9.80
CA ASP A 622 24.01 4.13 -8.67
C ASP A 622 23.58 3.13 -7.57
N LYS A 623 24.39 2.95 -6.52
CA LYS A 623 24.06 2.07 -5.39
C LYS A 623 22.76 2.47 -4.66
N SER A 624 22.28 3.71 -4.83
CA SER A 624 21.02 4.21 -4.27
C SER A 624 19.82 4.03 -5.22
N GLY A 625 20.05 3.50 -6.43
CA GLY A 625 19.04 3.28 -7.45
C GLY A 625 18.75 4.51 -8.34
N ASN A 626 19.47 5.63 -8.16
CA ASN A 626 19.27 6.82 -8.99
C ASN A 626 19.99 6.65 -10.32
N THR A 627 19.35 7.09 -11.40
CA THR A 627 19.99 7.23 -12.71
C THR A 627 20.57 8.64 -12.92
N PRO A 628 21.41 8.88 -13.93
CA PRO A 628 21.84 10.23 -14.33
C PRO A 628 20.66 11.22 -14.46
N LEU A 629 19.60 10.82 -15.16
CA LEU A 629 18.38 11.63 -15.32
C LEU A 629 17.75 11.95 -13.95
N THR A 630 17.67 10.95 -13.07
CA THR A 630 17.10 11.14 -11.73
C THR A 630 17.94 12.10 -10.91
N SER A 631 19.26 11.99 -10.94
CA SER A 631 20.19 12.90 -10.26
C SER A 631 20.03 14.34 -10.73
N CYS A 632 19.93 14.57 -12.03
CA CYS A 632 19.70 15.90 -12.61
C CYS A 632 18.33 16.48 -12.24
N LEU A 633 17.25 15.68 -12.21
CA LEU A 633 15.93 16.17 -11.78
C LEU A 633 15.83 16.41 -10.26
N ARG A 634 16.73 15.81 -9.48
CA ARG A 634 16.85 16.03 -8.03
C ARG A 634 17.65 17.27 -7.66
N SER A 635 18.41 17.85 -8.58
CA SER A 635 19.20 19.06 -8.32
C SER A 635 18.39 20.35 -8.44
N TYR A 636 17.20 20.39 -7.81
CA TYR A 636 16.31 21.55 -7.85
C TYR A 636 16.86 22.78 -7.10
N ASP A 637 17.90 22.61 -6.29
CA ASP A 637 18.61 23.71 -5.63
C ASP A 637 19.65 24.39 -6.55
N HIS A 638 19.74 23.97 -7.82
CA HIS A 638 20.64 24.56 -8.82
C HIS A 638 20.15 25.95 -9.27
N THR A 639 21.03 26.94 -9.36
CA THR A 639 20.70 28.33 -9.70
C THR A 639 20.01 28.46 -11.07
N HIS A 640 20.45 27.67 -12.05
CA HIS A 640 19.90 27.61 -13.41
C HIS A 640 19.12 26.31 -13.68
N TYR A 641 18.40 25.79 -12.68
CA TYR A 641 17.69 24.50 -12.80
C TYR A 641 16.75 24.42 -14.02
N VAL A 642 16.04 25.52 -14.34
CA VAL A 642 15.12 25.55 -15.48
C VAL A 642 15.86 25.36 -16.81
N ASP A 643 17.00 26.03 -16.99
CA ASP A 643 17.80 25.95 -18.22
C ASP A 643 18.47 24.58 -18.34
N LEU A 644 18.94 24.02 -17.21
CA LEU A 644 19.43 22.65 -17.11
C LEU A 644 18.39 21.65 -17.63
N VAL A 645 17.15 21.72 -17.14
CA VAL A 645 16.07 20.79 -17.52
C VAL A 645 15.68 20.94 -19.00
N LYS A 646 15.64 22.18 -19.51
CA LYS A 646 15.32 22.47 -20.91
C LYS A 646 16.31 21.82 -21.88
N VAL A 647 17.58 21.71 -21.52
CA VAL A 647 18.61 21.02 -22.31
C VAL A 647 18.58 19.52 -22.04
N LEU A 648 18.39 19.11 -20.78
CA LEU A 648 18.42 17.73 -20.33
C LEU A 648 17.36 16.85 -21.00
N LEU A 649 16.08 17.22 -20.90
CA LEU A 649 14.99 16.33 -21.34
C LEU A 649 15.04 16.03 -22.84
N PRO A 650 15.29 17.01 -23.74
CA PRO A 650 15.47 16.74 -25.17
C PRO A 650 16.65 15.83 -25.47
N THR A 651 17.77 16.03 -24.77
CA THR A 651 18.97 15.20 -24.93
C THR A 651 18.70 13.75 -24.53
N VAL A 652 18.00 13.52 -23.41
CA VAL A 652 17.62 12.16 -22.99
C VAL A 652 16.64 11.52 -23.96
N LYS A 653 15.63 12.28 -24.41
CA LYS A 653 14.67 11.79 -25.41
C LYS A 653 15.38 11.37 -26.71
N LYS A 654 16.32 12.20 -27.18
CA LYS A 654 17.15 11.90 -28.36
C LYS A 654 17.99 10.65 -28.14
N TRP A 655 18.64 10.51 -26.98
CA TRP A 655 19.42 9.32 -26.66
C TRP A 655 18.58 8.03 -26.73
N TYR A 656 17.37 8.01 -26.14
CA TYR A 656 16.48 6.85 -26.26
C TYR A 656 16.13 6.52 -27.73
N ILE A 657 15.84 7.53 -28.54
CA ILE A 657 15.57 7.37 -29.98
C ILE A 657 16.80 6.78 -30.70
N ASP A 658 17.99 7.30 -30.43
CA ASP A 658 19.25 6.84 -31.04
C ASP A 658 19.56 5.39 -30.63
N GLN A 659 19.23 5.00 -29.39
CA GLN A 659 19.30 3.61 -28.92
C GLN A 659 18.20 2.70 -29.48
N ARG A 660 17.28 3.22 -30.30
CA ARG A 660 16.09 2.52 -30.83
C ARG A 660 15.21 1.93 -29.73
N LYS A 661 15.11 2.61 -28.59
CA LYS A 661 14.31 2.20 -27.43
C LYS A 661 13.26 3.25 -27.10
N PRO A 662 11.99 2.88 -26.86
CA PRO A 662 11.02 3.82 -26.31
C PRO A 662 11.44 4.24 -24.90
N PHE A 663 11.11 5.48 -24.51
CA PHE A 663 11.34 5.92 -23.14
C PHE A 663 10.58 5.01 -22.16
N ASN A 664 11.29 4.42 -21.21
CA ASN A 664 10.71 3.53 -20.22
C ASN A 664 10.88 4.11 -18.82
N HIS A 665 9.77 4.57 -18.22
CA HIS A 665 9.78 5.15 -16.88
C HIS A 665 10.34 4.18 -15.80
N ARG A 666 10.31 2.86 -16.07
CA ARG A 666 10.77 1.80 -15.15
C ARG A 666 12.29 1.76 -15.01
N ASP A 667 13.01 2.20 -16.03
CA ASP A 667 14.47 2.30 -15.99
C ASP A 667 14.91 3.34 -14.95
N HIS A 668 14.01 4.27 -14.60
CA HIS A 668 14.24 5.38 -13.70
C HIS A 668 13.56 5.25 -12.33
N LEU A 669 13.11 4.06 -11.94
CA LEU A 669 12.64 3.81 -10.56
C LEU A 669 13.83 3.72 -9.59
N ASP A 670 13.79 4.50 -8.52
CA ASP A 670 14.79 4.41 -7.45
C ASP A 670 14.61 3.13 -6.58
N ASN A 671 15.52 2.90 -5.62
CA ASN A 671 15.42 1.74 -4.72
C ASN A 671 14.14 1.74 -3.86
N LYS A 672 13.48 2.89 -3.70
CA LYS A 672 12.20 3.05 -2.98
C LYS A 672 11.00 3.06 -3.93
N ARG A 673 11.20 2.67 -5.20
CA ARG A 673 10.21 2.66 -6.28
C ARG A 673 9.56 4.03 -6.54
N ASN A 674 10.23 5.14 -6.24
CA ASN A 674 9.77 6.46 -6.68
C ASN A 674 9.99 6.59 -8.20
N SER A 675 8.93 6.93 -8.93
CA SER A 675 9.03 7.32 -10.33
C SER A 675 9.50 8.78 -10.48
N LEU A 676 9.85 9.19 -11.69
CA LEU A 676 10.26 10.58 -11.96
C LEU A 676 9.17 11.59 -11.58
N LEU A 677 7.89 11.22 -11.66
CA LEU A 677 6.76 12.05 -11.22
C LEU A 677 6.75 12.29 -9.70
N HIS A 678 7.30 11.35 -8.90
CA HIS A 678 7.49 11.55 -7.46
C HIS A 678 8.68 12.46 -7.17
N VAL A 679 9.71 12.39 -8.01
CA VAL A 679 10.99 13.07 -7.83
C VAL A 679 10.90 14.55 -8.19
N ILE A 680 10.27 14.89 -9.32
CA ILE A 680 10.18 16.26 -9.81
C ILE A 680 9.47 17.15 -8.78
N ARG A 681 10.14 18.23 -8.36
CA ARG A 681 9.63 19.17 -7.35
C ARG A 681 8.93 20.39 -7.94
N ASP A 682 9.33 20.81 -9.13
CA ASP A 682 8.85 22.01 -9.81
C ASP A 682 7.73 21.71 -10.82
N ALA A 683 6.74 22.59 -10.89
CA ALA A 683 5.53 22.39 -11.70
C ALA A 683 5.79 22.58 -13.20
N ALA A 684 6.60 23.57 -13.58
CA ALA A 684 6.95 23.83 -14.97
C ALA A 684 7.74 22.65 -15.56
N THR A 685 8.69 22.13 -14.78
CA THR A 685 9.45 20.92 -15.13
C THR A 685 8.56 19.70 -15.27
N LEU A 686 7.61 19.50 -14.35
CA LEU A 686 6.68 18.38 -14.41
C LEU A 686 5.79 18.47 -15.65
N GLN A 687 5.30 19.67 -15.96
CA GLN A 687 4.50 19.92 -17.16
C GLN A 687 5.30 19.62 -18.42
N LEU A 688 6.54 20.14 -18.52
CA LEU A 688 7.42 19.85 -19.65
C LEU A 688 7.69 18.35 -19.81
N PHE A 689 7.95 17.64 -18.71
CA PHE A 689 8.17 16.20 -18.71
C PHE A 689 6.95 15.42 -19.25
N LEU A 690 5.74 15.73 -18.76
CA LEU A 690 4.50 15.09 -19.21
C LEU A 690 4.19 15.36 -20.69
N HIS A 691 4.51 16.55 -21.21
CA HIS A 691 4.33 16.86 -22.64
C HIS A 691 5.39 16.22 -23.55
N MET A 692 6.58 15.93 -23.01
CA MET A 692 7.71 15.44 -23.80
C MET A 692 7.73 13.91 -23.97
N PHE A 693 7.24 13.17 -22.99
CA PHE A 693 7.33 11.71 -22.96
C PHE A 693 5.94 11.09 -22.95
N ASP A 694 5.69 10.19 -23.91
CA ASP A 694 4.43 9.46 -24.02
C ASP A 694 4.47 8.15 -23.22
N GLY A 695 3.31 7.57 -22.92
CA GLY A 695 3.21 6.25 -22.28
C GLY A 695 3.73 6.20 -20.84
N LEU A 696 3.64 7.32 -20.11
CA LEU A 696 4.03 7.41 -18.71
C LEU A 696 2.96 6.74 -17.82
N GLU A 697 3.39 5.93 -16.86
CA GLU A 697 2.50 5.47 -15.79
C GLU A 697 2.33 6.60 -14.76
N THR A 698 1.18 7.28 -14.78
CA THR A 698 0.91 8.44 -13.94
C THR A 698 0.42 8.07 -12.54
N ASN A 699 0.02 6.82 -12.36
CA ASN A 699 -0.62 6.33 -11.16
C ASN A 699 0.26 5.39 -10.31
N CYS A 700 1.58 5.30 -10.60
CA CYS A 700 2.48 4.43 -9.84
C CYS A 700 2.42 4.75 -8.33
N LEU A 701 2.42 3.71 -7.50
CA LEU A 701 2.67 3.82 -6.08
C LEU A 701 4.14 3.48 -5.77
N ASN A 702 4.77 4.28 -4.92
CA ASN A 702 6.11 3.99 -4.41
C ASN A 702 6.10 2.85 -3.35
N GLU A 703 7.26 2.52 -2.78
CA GLU A 703 7.38 1.48 -1.73
C GLU A 703 6.54 1.80 -0.48
N ALA A 704 6.29 3.08 -0.20
CA ALA A 704 5.41 3.53 0.88
C ALA A 704 3.93 3.63 0.46
N ASN A 705 3.55 3.01 -0.67
CA ASN A 705 2.22 3.00 -1.26
C ASN A 705 1.61 4.39 -1.53
N GLN A 706 2.45 5.38 -1.83
CA GLN A 706 2.02 6.75 -2.12
C GLN A 706 2.14 7.03 -3.62
N SER A 707 1.12 7.67 -4.20
CA SER A 707 1.17 8.20 -5.56
C SER A 707 1.87 9.56 -5.63
N ALA A 708 2.24 10.01 -6.84
CA ALA A 708 2.80 11.35 -7.06
C ALA A 708 1.84 12.46 -6.60
N VAL A 709 0.52 12.26 -6.76
CA VAL A 709 -0.53 13.15 -6.24
C VAL A 709 -0.50 13.20 -4.71
N SER A 710 -0.47 12.02 -4.06
CA SER A 710 -0.42 11.90 -2.60
C SER A 710 0.82 12.58 -2.01
N LEU A 711 1.97 12.42 -2.66
CA LEU A 711 3.23 13.05 -2.27
C LEU A 711 3.17 14.59 -2.41
N SER A 712 2.56 15.07 -3.49
CA SER A 712 2.36 16.50 -3.74
C SER A 712 1.48 17.15 -2.65
N ILE A 713 0.44 16.45 -2.18
CA ILE A 713 -0.39 16.90 -1.06
C ILE A 713 0.41 16.89 0.25
N ARG A 714 1.12 15.79 0.54
CA ARG A 714 1.89 15.63 1.79
C ARG A 714 2.92 16.75 1.98
N TYR A 715 3.56 17.19 0.90
CA TYR A 715 4.57 18.25 0.89
C TYR A 715 4.05 19.61 0.41
N ASN A 716 2.73 19.83 0.37
CA ASN A 716 2.10 21.10 -0.01
C ASN A 716 2.55 21.66 -1.39
N ARG A 717 2.85 20.81 -2.37
CA ARG A 717 3.28 21.17 -3.74
C ARG A 717 2.08 21.47 -4.64
N ILE A 718 1.42 22.60 -4.41
CA ILE A 718 0.18 22.95 -5.14
C ILE A 718 0.36 23.09 -6.66
N GLY A 719 1.50 23.61 -7.13
CA GLY A 719 1.79 23.71 -8.56
C GLY A 719 1.81 22.35 -9.25
N ASN A 720 2.56 21.39 -8.68
CA ASN A 720 2.58 20.00 -9.19
C ASN A 720 1.20 19.37 -9.12
N LEU A 721 0.45 19.60 -8.05
CA LEU A 721 -0.91 19.10 -7.92
C LEU A 721 -1.80 19.62 -9.07
N LYS A 722 -1.73 20.91 -9.42
CA LYS A 722 -2.50 21.49 -10.54
C LYS A 722 -2.13 20.83 -11.88
N VAL A 723 -0.84 20.61 -12.13
CA VAL A 723 -0.35 19.94 -13.36
C VAL A 723 -0.80 18.48 -13.42
N LEU A 724 -0.63 17.73 -12.32
CA LEU A 724 -1.06 16.34 -12.22
C LEU A 724 -2.57 16.22 -12.41
N LEU A 725 -3.39 17.03 -11.73
CA LEU A 725 -4.85 16.95 -11.86
C LEU A 725 -5.38 17.41 -13.24
N ALA A 726 -4.57 18.10 -14.04
CA ALA A 726 -4.91 18.41 -15.44
C ALA A 726 -4.70 17.19 -16.36
N GLU A 727 -3.84 16.25 -15.97
CA GLU A 727 -3.50 15.06 -16.75
C GLU A 727 -4.66 14.05 -16.76
N PRO A 728 -5.26 13.72 -17.93
CA PRO A 728 -6.46 12.88 -18.01
C PRO A 728 -6.26 11.44 -17.52
N SER A 729 -5.01 10.95 -17.51
CA SER A 729 -4.68 9.59 -17.11
C SER A 729 -4.65 9.37 -15.59
N ILE A 730 -4.66 10.42 -14.78
CA ILE A 730 -4.63 10.31 -13.32
C ILE A 730 -5.98 9.82 -12.77
N CYS A 731 -5.93 8.81 -11.90
CA CYS A 731 -7.08 8.28 -11.19
C CYS A 731 -6.97 8.59 -9.69
N LEU A 732 -7.97 9.27 -9.13
CA LEU A 732 -7.98 9.68 -7.72
C LEU A 732 -8.56 8.63 -6.79
N SER A 733 -9.27 7.64 -7.34
CA SER A 733 -9.80 6.47 -6.64
C SER A 733 -8.73 5.44 -6.28
N ILE A 734 -7.47 5.64 -6.68
CA ILE A 734 -6.39 4.72 -6.29
C ILE A 734 -6.11 4.84 -4.80
N VAL A 735 -6.10 3.67 -4.14
CA VAL A 735 -5.79 3.54 -2.72
C VAL A 735 -4.52 2.73 -2.48
N ASP A 736 -3.88 3.01 -1.35
CA ASP A 736 -2.84 2.16 -0.78
C ASP A 736 -3.38 0.71 -0.61
N PRO A 737 -2.75 -0.32 -1.22
CA PRO A 737 -3.21 -1.71 -1.14
C PRO A 737 -3.15 -2.33 0.27
N GLN A 738 -2.45 -1.70 1.23
CA GLN A 738 -2.36 -2.17 2.61
C GLN A 738 -3.29 -1.39 3.55
N MET A 739 -3.25 -0.05 3.49
CA MET A 739 -4.03 0.79 4.41
C MET A 739 -5.34 1.31 3.84
N TYR A 740 -5.61 1.13 2.54
CA TYR A 740 -6.79 1.65 1.84
C TYR A 740 -6.90 3.18 1.88
N MET A 741 -5.76 3.86 2.01
CA MET A 741 -5.69 5.32 2.03
C MET A 741 -5.64 5.86 0.60
N SER A 742 -6.58 6.75 0.28
CA SER A 742 -6.63 7.46 -1.00
C SER A 742 -5.80 8.74 -0.97
N SER A 743 -5.61 9.37 -2.14
CA SER A 743 -5.01 10.70 -2.23
C SER A 743 -5.74 11.75 -1.38
N LEU A 744 -7.07 11.61 -1.23
CA LEU A 744 -7.90 12.49 -0.40
C LEU A 744 -7.48 12.44 1.06
N ASP A 745 -7.10 11.27 1.57
CA ASP A 745 -6.77 11.08 2.99
C ASP A 745 -5.50 11.81 3.44
N TYR A 746 -4.64 12.23 2.52
CA TYR A 746 -3.41 12.97 2.82
C TYR A 746 -3.62 14.46 3.11
N VAL A 747 -4.83 14.98 2.90
CA VAL A 747 -5.20 16.34 3.32
C VAL A 747 -5.21 16.44 4.85
N LYS A 748 -4.54 17.47 5.39
CA LYS A 748 -4.28 17.62 6.82
C LYS A 748 -5.42 18.39 7.50
N LEU A 749 -6.48 17.71 7.92
CA LEU A 749 -7.65 18.36 8.55
C LEU A 749 -7.29 19.12 9.85
N GLU A 750 -6.30 18.66 10.61
CA GLU A 750 -5.78 19.37 11.80
C GLU A 750 -5.22 20.77 11.46
N ARG A 751 -4.83 20.99 10.20
CA ARG A 751 -4.30 22.25 9.68
C ARG A 751 -5.33 22.97 8.81
N TRP A 752 -6.63 22.80 9.08
CA TRP A 752 -7.68 23.45 8.29
C TRP A 752 -7.62 24.99 8.34
N GLY A 753 -7.01 25.56 9.38
CA GLY A 753 -6.75 27.00 9.48
C GLY A 753 -5.80 27.53 8.41
N GLU A 754 -4.93 26.70 7.83
CA GLU A 754 -3.97 27.11 6.78
C GLU A 754 -4.68 27.30 5.42
N PRO A 755 -4.60 28.48 4.78
CA PRO A 755 -5.30 28.75 3.51
C PRO A 755 -4.81 27.84 2.37
N LEU A 756 -3.50 27.54 2.33
CA LEU A 756 -2.92 26.66 1.31
C LEU A 756 -3.47 25.22 1.40
N ASN A 757 -3.62 24.68 2.61
CA ASN A 757 -4.19 23.35 2.82
C ASN A 757 -5.66 23.28 2.40
N ARG A 758 -6.44 24.36 2.63
CA ARG A 758 -7.82 24.49 2.12
C ARG A 758 -7.87 24.57 0.60
N GLU A 759 -6.96 25.30 -0.04
CA GLU A 759 -6.88 25.37 -1.51
C GLU A 759 -6.53 24.00 -2.12
N ILE A 760 -5.56 23.29 -1.54
CA ILE A 760 -5.20 21.91 -1.94
C ILE A 760 -6.40 20.99 -1.81
N ALA A 761 -7.09 21.01 -0.66
CA ALA A 761 -8.29 20.20 -0.42
C ALA A 761 -9.37 20.52 -1.45
N LYS A 762 -9.64 21.80 -1.70
CA LYS A 762 -10.63 22.27 -2.67
C LYS A 762 -10.36 21.74 -4.08
N ILE A 763 -9.17 21.97 -4.63
CA ILE A 763 -8.84 21.58 -6.02
C ILE A 763 -8.92 20.06 -6.17
N LEU A 764 -8.35 19.31 -5.22
CA LEU A 764 -8.35 17.85 -5.23
C LEU A 764 -9.78 17.29 -5.16
N GLU A 765 -10.57 17.76 -4.20
CA GLU A 765 -11.91 17.26 -3.94
C GLU A 765 -12.87 17.63 -5.07
N MET A 766 -12.80 18.86 -5.62
CA MET A 766 -13.58 19.25 -6.78
C MET A 766 -13.26 18.35 -7.98
N LYS A 767 -11.97 18.11 -8.25
CA LYS A 767 -11.56 17.22 -9.33
C LYS A 767 -12.08 15.79 -9.10
N PHE A 768 -12.01 15.28 -7.87
CA PHE A 768 -12.55 13.97 -7.50
C PHE A 768 -14.06 13.88 -7.74
N VAL A 769 -14.86 14.86 -7.32
CA VAL A 769 -16.31 14.89 -7.58
C VAL A 769 -16.59 14.85 -9.08
N GLN A 770 -15.92 15.71 -9.86
CA GLN A 770 -16.12 15.83 -11.30
C GLN A 770 -15.72 14.57 -12.07
N THR A 771 -14.64 13.90 -11.67
CA THR A 771 -14.07 12.75 -12.39
C THR A 771 -14.75 11.43 -12.05
N GLU A 772 -15.07 11.18 -10.78
CA GLU A 772 -15.55 9.87 -10.31
C GLU A 772 -17.09 9.75 -10.27
N TYR A 773 -17.81 10.87 -10.04
CA TYR A 773 -19.27 10.86 -9.88
C TYR A 773 -20.03 11.72 -10.91
N GLY A 774 -19.32 12.52 -11.70
CA GLY A 774 -19.84 13.28 -12.83
C GLY A 774 -19.89 14.80 -12.61
N GLN A 775 -19.80 15.55 -13.71
CA GLN A 775 -19.69 17.02 -13.70
C GLN A 775 -20.93 17.72 -13.13
N ASP A 776 -22.11 17.11 -13.25
CA ASP A 776 -23.37 17.73 -12.82
C ASP A 776 -23.64 17.56 -11.32
N LEU A 777 -22.84 16.76 -10.61
CA LEU A 777 -23.09 16.46 -9.20
C LEU A 777 -22.62 17.62 -8.30
N LYS A 778 -23.59 18.32 -7.70
CA LYS A 778 -23.34 19.48 -6.84
C LYS A 778 -22.79 19.14 -5.46
N ILE A 779 -22.86 17.89 -5.01
CA ILE A 779 -22.40 17.49 -3.68
C ILE A 779 -21.92 16.04 -3.67
N ALA A 780 -20.77 15.77 -3.04
CA ALA A 780 -20.30 14.41 -2.80
C ALA A 780 -19.59 14.31 -1.45
N CYS A 781 -19.73 13.15 -0.79
CA CYS A 781 -18.91 12.76 0.34
C CYS A 781 -17.50 12.43 -0.15
N VAL A 782 -16.51 13.20 0.29
CA VAL A 782 -15.12 13.05 -0.16
C VAL A 782 -14.28 12.23 0.82
N ARG A 783 -14.70 12.14 2.08
CA ARG A 783 -14.00 11.40 3.15
C ARG A 783 -14.91 11.21 4.35
N ALA A 784 -14.58 10.24 5.21
CA ALA A 784 -15.15 10.14 6.55
C ALA A 784 -14.06 9.79 7.58
N ARG A 785 -14.15 10.36 8.78
CA ARG A 785 -13.20 10.15 9.89
C ARG A 785 -13.92 10.06 11.23
N PHE A 786 -13.28 9.43 12.20
CA PHE A 786 -13.78 9.36 13.56
C PHE A 786 -13.49 10.65 14.33
N ASP A 787 -14.54 11.17 14.95
CA ASP A 787 -14.54 12.23 15.94
C ASP A 787 -14.64 11.62 17.35
N SER A 788 -14.02 12.26 18.36
CA SER A 788 -13.99 11.75 19.73
C SER A 788 -15.38 11.66 20.37
N ASP A 789 -16.26 12.61 20.03
CA ASP A 789 -17.54 12.78 20.72
C ASP A 789 -18.73 12.29 19.87
N GLN A 790 -18.66 12.47 18.55
CA GLN A 790 -19.77 12.17 17.64
C GLN A 790 -19.63 10.86 16.85
N GLY A 791 -18.52 10.13 17.02
CA GLY A 791 -18.28 8.87 16.30
C GLY A 791 -17.86 9.12 14.85
N LEU A 792 -18.38 8.34 13.89
CA LEU A 792 -18.00 8.49 12.49
C LEU A 792 -18.66 9.74 11.87
N CYS A 793 -17.85 10.66 11.35
CA CYS A 793 -18.30 11.87 10.68
C CYS A 793 -17.87 11.89 9.20
N CYS A 794 -18.79 12.31 8.34
CA CYS A 794 -18.64 12.45 6.90
C CYS A 794 -18.34 13.91 6.54
N TYR A 795 -17.51 14.11 5.53
CA TYR A 795 -17.21 15.42 4.97
C TYR A 795 -17.75 15.48 3.55
N PHE A 796 -18.67 16.40 3.30
CA PHE A 796 -19.28 16.62 1.99
C PHE A 796 -18.68 17.84 1.34
N ARG A 797 -18.22 17.69 0.09
CA ARG A 797 -17.82 18.82 -0.76
C ARG A 797 -19.03 19.26 -1.57
N VAL A 798 -19.45 20.50 -1.39
CA VAL A 798 -20.51 21.16 -2.18
C VAL A 798 -19.87 22.04 -3.22
N VAL A 799 -20.34 21.94 -4.46
CA VAL A 799 -19.90 22.73 -5.62
C VAL A 799 -21.06 23.59 -6.07
N TYR A 800 -20.97 24.90 -5.85
CA TYR A 800 -22.01 25.87 -6.24
C TYR A 800 -21.82 26.33 -7.68
N ASN A 801 -20.58 26.71 -8.04
CA ASN A 801 -20.08 27.09 -9.37
C ASN A 801 -18.61 26.61 -9.50
N ASP A 802 -18.03 26.57 -10.71
CA ASP A 802 -16.65 26.10 -10.97
C ASP A 802 -15.56 26.75 -10.09
N SER A 803 -15.84 27.89 -9.46
CA SER A 803 -14.92 28.62 -8.58
C SER A 803 -15.33 28.68 -7.09
N LYS A 804 -16.57 28.32 -6.70
CA LYS A 804 -17.07 28.41 -5.32
C LYS A 804 -17.53 27.04 -4.81
N SER A 805 -16.97 26.62 -3.68
CA SER A 805 -17.24 25.31 -3.08
C SER A 805 -17.00 25.32 -1.58
N ASP A 806 -17.87 24.67 -0.81
CA ASP A 806 -17.75 24.55 0.64
C ASP A 806 -17.61 23.10 1.08
N ILE A 807 -17.10 22.89 2.28
CA ILE A 807 -17.03 21.57 2.91
C ILE A 807 -18.01 21.56 4.07
N ILE A 808 -18.79 20.49 4.21
CA ILE A 808 -19.79 20.35 5.26
C ILE A 808 -19.44 19.12 6.08
N TYR A 809 -19.32 19.33 7.39
CA TYR A 809 -18.89 18.33 8.34
C TYR A 809 -20.09 17.78 9.12
N VAL A 810 -20.39 16.49 8.98
CA VAL A 810 -21.67 15.91 9.42
C VAL A 810 -21.49 14.52 10.07
N PRO A 811 -22.09 14.24 11.24
CA PRO A 811 -22.09 12.90 11.81
C PRO A 811 -22.85 11.88 10.93
N PHE A 812 -22.31 10.70 10.71
CA PHE A 812 -22.94 9.64 9.91
C PHE A 812 -24.31 9.22 10.47
N SER A 813 -24.48 9.24 11.80
CA SER A 813 -25.78 9.04 12.44
C SER A 813 -26.82 10.06 11.96
N SER A 814 -26.42 11.31 11.75
CA SER A 814 -27.31 12.36 11.27
C SER A 814 -27.60 12.22 9.78
N VAL A 815 -26.63 11.75 8.97
CA VAL A 815 -26.83 11.38 7.55
C VAL A 815 -27.89 10.28 7.40
N THR A 816 -27.75 9.18 8.14
CA THR A 816 -28.73 8.08 8.12
C THR A 816 -30.12 8.51 8.58
N LYS A 817 -30.20 9.40 9.58
CA LYS A 817 -31.46 10.00 10.03
C LYS A 817 -32.10 10.91 8.98
N ALA A 818 -31.30 11.74 8.31
CA ALA A 818 -31.76 12.61 7.23
C ALA A 818 -32.42 11.78 6.12
N PHE A 819 -31.76 10.70 5.68
CA PHE A 819 -32.31 9.80 4.67
C PHE A 819 -33.54 9.02 5.15
N LYS A 820 -33.67 8.70 6.45
CA LYS A 820 -34.91 8.12 7.00
C LYS A 820 -36.07 9.11 7.02
N LEU A 821 -35.81 10.39 7.33
CA LEU A 821 -36.83 11.44 7.37
C LEU A 821 -37.39 11.78 5.99
N MET A 822 -36.59 11.65 4.94
CA MET A 822 -37.02 11.78 3.54
C MET A 822 -38.27 10.95 3.22
N LYS A 823 -38.42 9.75 3.81
CA LYS A 823 -39.62 8.92 3.64
C LYS A 823 -40.93 9.66 4.00
N LYS A 824 -40.89 10.53 5.01
CA LYS A 824 -42.06 11.25 5.51
C LYS A 824 -42.45 12.45 4.64
N GLU A 825 -41.59 12.88 3.71
CA GLU A 825 -41.82 14.00 2.79
C GLU A 825 -42.59 13.61 1.52
N ASN A 826 -43.21 12.41 1.46
CA ASN A 826 -43.96 11.89 0.29
C ASN A 826 -43.16 11.96 -1.02
N LEU A 827 -41.92 11.49 -0.98
CA LEU A 827 -41.05 11.62 -2.14
C LEU A 827 -41.47 10.72 -3.29
N SER A 828 -41.38 11.30 -4.49
CA SER A 828 -41.54 10.67 -5.81
C SER A 828 -40.44 9.62 -6.13
N ILE A 829 -39.97 8.83 -5.14
CA ILE A 829 -38.90 7.84 -5.30
C ILE A 829 -39.39 6.40 -5.05
N PRO A 830 -39.02 5.43 -5.92
CA PRO A 830 -39.28 4.01 -5.72
C PRO A 830 -38.27 3.30 -4.80
N PHE A 831 -37.80 3.93 -3.72
CA PHE A 831 -36.78 3.34 -2.85
C PHE A 831 -37.34 3.07 -1.45
N ASP A 832 -37.20 1.83 -0.97
CA ASP A 832 -37.56 1.48 0.40
C ASP A 832 -36.45 1.90 1.37
N PHE A 833 -36.52 3.14 1.86
CA PHE A 833 -35.62 3.64 2.90
C PHE A 833 -35.78 2.93 4.27
N ASN A 834 -36.72 1.99 4.42
CA ASN A 834 -36.84 1.16 5.63
C ASN A 834 -35.90 -0.04 5.63
N ALA A 835 -35.34 -0.39 4.47
CA ALA A 835 -34.32 -1.41 4.32
C ALA A 835 -32.95 -0.71 4.14
N PRO A 836 -32.36 -0.16 5.22
CA PRO A 836 -31.08 0.54 5.15
C PRO A 836 -29.98 -0.35 4.56
N ASP A 837 -30.12 -1.68 4.68
CA ASP A 837 -29.19 -2.68 4.14
C ASP A 837 -28.99 -2.57 2.61
N ILE A 838 -29.93 -1.99 1.85
CA ILE A 838 -29.79 -1.75 0.40
C ILE A 838 -28.77 -0.65 0.10
N TRP A 839 -28.75 0.39 0.91
CA TRP A 839 -27.99 1.63 0.70
C TRP A 839 -26.74 1.71 1.56
N PHE A 840 -26.83 1.15 2.75
CA PHE A 840 -25.77 1.00 3.72
C PHE A 840 -25.66 -0.49 3.95
N PRO A 841 -24.98 -1.23 3.07
CA PRO A 841 -24.84 -2.65 3.26
C PRO A 841 -24.06 -2.92 4.55
N ARG A 842 -24.44 -3.99 5.25
CA ARG A 842 -23.91 -4.34 6.56
C ARG A 842 -22.38 -4.47 6.60
N HIS A 843 -21.75 -4.99 5.53
CA HIS A 843 -20.29 -5.04 5.39
C HIS A 843 -19.61 -3.65 5.42
N GLY A 844 -20.33 -2.58 5.04
CA GLY A 844 -19.83 -1.19 5.08
C GLY A 844 -19.93 -0.54 6.46
N TYR A 845 -20.62 -1.15 7.44
CA TYR A 845 -20.74 -0.57 8.78
C TYR A 845 -19.44 -0.68 9.58
N VAL A 846 -19.18 0.38 10.34
CA VAL A 846 -17.96 0.53 11.15
C VAL A 846 -18.35 0.73 12.61
N GLY A 847 -17.63 0.08 13.53
CA GLY A 847 -17.82 0.26 14.97
C GLY A 847 -17.52 1.71 15.41
N MET A 848 -18.37 2.28 16.25
CA MET A 848 -18.44 3.73 16.54
C MET A 848 -17.29 4.34 17.37
N LYS A 849 -16.24 3.59 17.76
CA LYS A 849 -15.09 4.13 18.52
C LYS A 849 -13.78 3.37 18.22
N GLY A 850 -12.78 4.04 17.63
CA GLY A 850 -11.38 3.58 17.64
C GLY A 850 -10.60 3.82 16.34
N ASN A 851 -9.26 3.91 16.49
CA ASN A 851 -8.27 4.13 15.42
C ASN A 851 -8.59 3.38 14.11
N ILE A 852 -8.39 4.08 12.99
CA ILE A 852 -8.58 3.54 11.64
C ILE A 852 -7.51 2.46 11.39
N CYS A 853 -7.88 1.19 11.54
CA CYS A 853 -7.12 0.07 10.96
C CYS A 853 -7.50 -0.11 9.49
N SER A 854 -6.68 -0.83 8.72
CA SER A 854 -6.91 -1.10 7.29
C SER A 854 -8.31 -1.66 7.01
N SER A 855 -8.77 -2.62 7.82
CA SER A 855 -10.13 -3.18 7.72
C SER A 855 -11.22 -2.12 7.90
N ASN A 856 -11.10 -1.27 8.93
CA ASN A 856 -12.05 -0.17 9.13
C ASN A 856 -11.99 0.85 7.99
N LYS A 857 -10.80 1.15 7.46
CA LYS A 857 -10.64 2.08 6.35
C LYS A 857 -11.31 1.58 5.07
N MET A 858 -11.12 0.30 4.73
CA MET A 858 -11.80 -0.35 3.60
C MET A 858 -13.32 -0.23 3.71
N ARG A 859 -13.89 -0.48 4.90
CA ARG A 859 -15.32 -0.32 5.16
C ARG A 859 -15.78 1.14 5.06
N ILE A 860 -14.98 2.08 5.56
CA ILE A 860 -15.24 3.52 5.41
C ILE A 860 -15.29 3.92 3.93
N ASN A 861 -14.34 3.47 3.10
CA ASN A 861 -14.34 3.78 1.67
C ASN A 861 -15.59 3.22 0.99
N THR A 862 -15.97 1.97 1.33
CA THR A 862 -17.22 1.35 0.86
C THR A 862 -18.44 2.17 1.27
N LEU A 863 -18.48 2.66 2.52
CA LEU A 863 -19.54 3.51 3.02
C LEU A 863 -19.63 4.84 2.26
N VAL A 864 -18.49 5.50 2.05
CA VAL A 864 -18.40 6.77 1.30
C VAL A 864 -18.90 6.58 -0.14
N ASN A 865 -18.48 5.51 -0.81
CA ASN A 865 -18.95 5.18 -2.16
C ASN A 865 -20.48 5.01 -2.19
N ASN A 866 -21.03 4.23 -1.27
CA ASN A 866 -22.48 4.01 -1.19
C ASN A 866 -23.27 5.30 -0.89
N ILE A 867 -22.75 6.19 -0.03
CA ILE A 867 -23.35 7.52 0.21
C ILE A 867 -23.39 8.33 -1.09
N ASN A 868 -22.30 8.33 -1.86
CA ASN A 868 -22.23 9.08 -3.11
C ASN A 868 -23.14 8.52 -4.18
N LEU A 869 -23.26 7.19 -4.30
CA LEU A 869 -24.20 6.54 -5.20
C LEU A 869 -25.65 6.90 -4.86
N LEU A 870 -26.00 6.95 -3.58
CA LEU A 870 -27.32 7.39 -3.13
C LEU A 870 -27.56 8.86 -3.51
N ILE A 871 -26.61 9.77 -3.23
CA ILE A 871 -26.74 11.18 -3.59
C ILE A 871 -26.88 11.35 -5.11
N GLN A 872 -26.09 10.62 -5.88
CA GLN A 872 -26.16 10.62 -7.35
C GLN A 872 -27.55 10.18 -7.83
N ALA A 873 -28.11 9.11 -7.25
CA ALA A 873 -29.45 8.64 -7.59
C ALA A 873 -30.54 9.67 -7.23
N LEU A 874 -30.42 10.33 -6.07
CA LEU A 874 -31.35 11.39 -5.66
C LEU A 874 -31.28 12.60 -6.59
N TYR A 875 -30.08 12.94 -7.09
CA TYR A 875 -29.85 14.02 -8.02
C TYR A 875 -30.43 13.71 -9.40
N GLN A 876 -30.10 12.55 -9.98
CA GLN A 876 -30.57 12.13 -11.30
C GLN A 876 -32.10 11.98 -11.37
N ASN A 877 -32.74 11.60 -10.27
CA ASN A 877 -34.20 11.44 -10.21
C ASN A 877 -34.95 12.74 -9.90
N GLY A 878 -34.23 13.87 -9.85
CA GLY A 878 -34.76 15.20 -9.56
C GLY A 878 -35.35 15.34 -8.15
N THR A 879 -35.21 14.34 -7.27
CA THR A 879 -35.85 14.37 -5.96
C THR A 879 -35.20 15.38 -5.04
N MET A 880 -33.88 15.54 -5.18
CA MET A 880 -33.15 16.49 -4.36
C MET A 880 -33.68 17.92 -4.52
N ALA A 881 -34.26 18.29 -5.67
CA ALA A 881 -34.88 19.59 -5.93
C ALA A 881 -36.15 19.88 -5.11
N TYR A 882 -36.89 18.85 -4.69
CA TYR A 882 -38.17 18.98 -3.99
C TYR A 882 -38.05 18.89 -2.47
N THR A 883 -36.89 18.47 -1.95
CA THR A 883 -36.60 18.33 -0.51
C THR A 883 -35.87 19.55 0.04
N GLN A 884 -36.58 20.69 0.18
CA GLN A 884 -35.98 21.93 0.71
C GLN A 884 -35.31 21.70 2.09
N THR A 885 -35.88 20.84 2.92
CA THR A 885 -35.37 20.57 4.27
C THR A 885 -34.08 19.76 4.26
N LEU A 886 -33.93 18.80 3.33
CA LEU A 886 -32.69 18.05 3.14
C LEU A 886 -31.62 18.93 2.47
N GLN A 887 -32.02 19.78 1.52
CA GLN A 887 -31.12 20.75 0.91
C GLN A 887 -30.56 21.71 1.95
N ASN A 888 -31.41 22.31 2.79
CA ASN A 888 -30.96 23.20 3.86
C ASN A 888 -30.01 22.50 4.85
N TYR A 889 -30.09 21.19 5.01
CA TYR A 889 -29.18 20.42 5.86
C TYR A 889 -27.86 20.08 5.17
N LEU A 890 -27.91 19.53 3.96
CA LEU A 890 -26.74 19.08 3.21
C LEU A 890 -26.01 20.19 2.43
N PHE A 891 -26.61 21.38 2.30
CA PHE A 891 -26.02 22.57 1.68
C PHE A 891 -25.97 23.74 2.68
N ALA A 892 -25.96 23.45 3.98
CA ALA A 892 -25.77 24.51 4.98
C ALA A 892 -24.34 25.05 4.86
N ASP A 893 -24.22 26.37 4.74
CA ASP A 893 -22.92 27.03 4.72
C ASP A 893 -22.20 26.88 6.05
N GLN A 894 -20.88 26.77 5.97
CA GLN A 894 -19.99 26.66 7.13
C GLN A 894 -19.23 27.97 7.32
N PRO A 895 -18.94 28.38 8.56
CA PRO A 895 -18.16 29.58 8.82
C PRO A 895 -16.76 29.48 8.20
N GLU A 896 -16.31 30.55 7.53
CA GLU A 896 -15.02 30.57 6.84
C GLU A 896 -13.86 30.19 7.78
N GLY A 897 -13.06 29.21 7.35
CA GLY A 897 -11.85 28.78 8.07
C GLY A 897 -12.10 27.86 9.28
N LYS A 898 -13.35 27.54 9.63
CA LYS A 898 -13.69 26.59 10.70
C LYS A 898 -14.48 25.40 10.13
N LEU A 899 -14.34 24.24 10.77
CA LEU A 899 -15.12 23.04 10.51
C LEU A 899 -16.07 22.84 11.68
N GLU A 900 -17.33 23.23 11.53
CA GLU A 900 -18.35 23.05 12.58
C GLU A 900 -19.28 21.88 12.23
N ILE A 901 -19.62 21.10 13.26
CA ILE A 901 -20.48 19.93 13.09
C ILE A 901 -21.90 20.40 12.80
N ASN A 902 -22.44 20.02 11.63
CA ASN A 902 -23.82 20.29 11.29
C ASN A 902 -24.73 19.13 11.71
N ILE A 903 -25.66 19.39 12.65
CA ILE A 903 -26.58 18.38 13.21
C ILE A 903 -28.02 18.68 12.78
N LEU A 904 -28.69 17.65 12.27
CA LEU A 904 -30.08 17.74 11.87
C LEU A 904 -31.01 17.87 13.08
N ASN A 905 -31.79 18.96 13.16
CA ASN A 905 -32.79 19.16 14.22
C ASN A 905 -34.14 18.50 13.85
N GLU A 906 -34.29 17.23 14.23
CA GLU A 906 -35.45 16.38 13.90
C GLU A 906 -36.81 17.00 14.26
N ARG A 907 -36.91 17.69 15.39
CA ARG A 907 -38.18 18.25 15.88
C ARG A 907 -38.72 19.33 14.94
N ASN A 908 -37.83 20.15 14.39
CA ASN A 908 -38.22 21.23 13.48
C ASN A 908 -38.64 20.64 12.12
N VAL A 909 -37.90 19.64 11.63
CA VAL A 909 -38.22 18.93 10.38
C VAL A 909 -39.58 18.25 10.47
N LEU A 910 -39.83 17.47 11.53
CA LEU A 910 -41.10 16.76 11.72
C LEU A 910 -42.28 17.72 11.88
N LYS A 911 -42.12 18.82 12.62
CA LYS A 911 -43.17 19.85 12.74
C LYS A 911 -43.58 20.41 11.37
N LEU A 912 -42.61 20.68 10.49
CA LEU A 912 -42.84 21.22 9.15
C LEU A 912 -43.55 20.21 8.22
N ILE A 913 -43.20 18.92 8.34
CA ILE A 913 -43.81 17.84 7.55
C ILE A 913 -45.26 17.60 7.99
N TYR A 914 -45.49 17.48 9.31
CA TYR A 914 -46.81 17.17 9.83
C TYR A 914 -47.80 18.32 9.64
N SER A 915 -47.38 19.59 9.79
CA SER A 915 -48.25 20.76 9.58
C SER A 915 -48.78 20.86 8.14
N LYS A 916 -47.96 20.49 7.14
CA LYS A 916 -48.39 20.40 5.73
C LYS A 916 -49.39 19.27 5.49
N SER A 917 -49.18 18.11 6.12
CA SER A 917 -50.03 16.92 5.91
C SER A 917 -51.42 17.01 6.54
N THR A 918 -51.53 17.61 7.73
CA THR A 918 -52.81 17.73 8.46
C THR A 918 -53.67 18.86 7.93
N GLY A 919 -53.06 19.97 7.50
CA GLY A 919 -53.76 21.08 6.84
C GLY A 919 -54.37 20.67 5.50
N LEU A 920 -53.66 19.87 4.68
CA LEU A 920 -54.21 19.34 3.43
C LEU A 920 -55.44 18.45 3.66
N ARG A 921 -55.32 17.44 4.52
CA ARG A 921 -56.39 16.44 4.72
C ARG A 921 -57.71 17.06 5.23
N LYS A 922 -57.62 18.09 6.07
CA LYS A 922 -58.78 18.83 6.59
C LYS A 922 -59.44 19.71 5.51
N ASN A 923 -58.65 20.36 4.65
CA ASN A 923 -59.17 21.17 3.57
C ASN A 923 -59.80 20.31 2.46
N THR A 924 -59.21 19.14 2.14
CA THR A 924 -59.71 18.22 1.11
C THR A 924 -61.04 17.55 1.49
N LEU A 925 -61.23 17.14 2.75
CA LEU A 925 -62.52 16.56 3.18
C LEU A 925 -63.69 17.56 3.09
N ASN A 926 -63.42 18.87 3.19
CA ASN A 926 -64.44 19.92 3.12
C ASN A 926 -64.82 20.32 1.68
N GLU A 927 -64.09 19.87 0.65
CA GLU A 927 -64.33 20.21 -0.75
C GLU A 927 -65.04 19.05 -1.50
N VAL A 928 -66.33 19.22 -1.81
CA VAL A 928 -67.20 18.19 -2.44
C VAL A 928 -66.63 17.66 -3.77
N SER A 929 -66.06 18.53 -4.59
CA SER A 929 -65.45 18.17 -5.88
C SER A 929 -64.18 17.31 -5.72
N SER A 930 -63.44 17.51 -4.64
CA SER A 930 -62.25 16.72 -4.31
C SER A 930 -62.63 15.39 -3.65
N PHE A 931 -63.68 15.35 -2.83
CA PHE A 931 -64.20 14.13 -2.20
C PHE A 931 -64.73 13.13 -3.24
N LYS A 932 -65.47 13.59 -4.26
CA LYS A 932 -65.89 12.72 -5.37
C LYS A 932 -64.69 12.08 -6.08
N ARG A 933 -63.56 12.79 -6.19
CA ARG A 933 -62.31 12.25 -6.73
C ARG A 933 -61.59 11.29 -5.78
N MET A 934 -61.95 11.21 -4.50
CA MET A 934 -61.37 10.27 -3.53
C MET A 934 -62.01 8.88 -3.60
N LEU A 935 -63.26 8.78 -4.06
CA LEU A 935 -63.93 7.49 -4.25
C LEU A 935 -63.32 6.75 -5.44
N VAL A 936 -62.99 5.47 -5.25
CA VAL A 936 -62.45 4.60 -6.29
C VAL A 936 -63.59 3.79 -6.90
N THR A 937 -63.73 3.82 -8.22
CA THR A 937 -64.78 3.09 -8.94
C THR A 937 -64.30 1.70 -9.41
N ALA A 938 -65.22 0.87 -9.90
CA ALA A 938 -64.87 -0.43 -10.49
C ALA A 938 -63.99 -0.27 -11.76
N GLU A 939 -64.18 0.79 -12.54
CA GLU A 939 -63.37 1.09 -13.73
C GLU A 939 -61.95 1.51 -13.36
N ASP A 940 -61.80 2.30 -12.28
CA ASP A 940 -60.49 2.66 -11.73
C ASP A 940 -59.72 1.42 -11.30
N ILE A 941 -60.38 0.47 -10.63
CA ILE A 941 -59.75 -0.80 -10.21
C ILE A 941 -59.29 -1.62 -11.41
N LEU A 942 -60.08 -1.72 -12.48
CA LEU A 942 -59.65 -2.40 -13.72
C LEU A 942 -58.42 -1.73 -14.33
N THR A 943 -58.39 -0.39 -14.33
CA THR A 943 -57.24 0.38 -14.80
C THR A 943 -56.01 0.12 -13.95
N TYR A 944 -56.15 0.10 -12.62
CA TYR A 944 -55.06 -0.18 -11.69
C TYR A 944 -54.54 -1.62 -11.84
N GLU A 945 -55.42 -2.60 -12.07
CA GLU A 945 -55.03 -4.00 -12.32
C GLU A 945 -54.30 -4.18 -13.66
N ALA A 946 -54.76 -3.52 -14.72
CA ALA A 946 -54.09 -3.54 -16.02
C ALA A 946 -52.69 -2.91 -15.93
N PHE A 947 -52.59 -1.73 -15.31
CA PHE A 947 -51.33 -1.03 -15.08
C PHE A 947 -50.34 -1.84 -14.24
N THR A 948 -50.77 -2.39 -13.09
CA THR A 948 -49.90 -3.21 -12.22
C THR A 948 -49.43 -4.49 -12.91
N THR A 949 -50.26 -5.10 -13.75
CA THR A 949 -49.89 -6.31 -14.49
C THR A 949 -48.86 -6.02 -15.58
N TYR A 950 -49.05 -4.97 -16.37
CA TYR A 950 -48.09 -4.56 -17.39
C TYR A 950 -46.74 -4.16 -16.77
N THR A 951 -46.77 -3.30 -15.75
CA THR A 951 -45.56 -2.82 -15.08
C THR A 951 -44.79 -3.94 -14.38
N ALA A 952 -45.48 -4.88 -13.71
CA ALA A 952 -44.81 -6.02 -13.08
C ALA A 952 -44.06 -6.88 -14.11
N SER A 953 -44.68 -7.20 -15.25
CA SER A 953 -44.04 -8.00 -16.30
C SER A 953 -42.79 -7.33 -16.88
N GLU A 954 -42.82 -6.01 -17.09
CA GLU A 954 -41.68 -5.27 -17.62
C GLU A 954 -40.55 -5.15 -16.59
N LEU A 955 -40.89 -4.87 -15.34
CA LEU A 955 -39.93 -4.81 -14.24
C LEU A 955 -39.25 -6.17 -13.99
N GLU A 956 -40.00 -7.27 -14.08
CA GLU A 956 -39.43 -8.63 -13.98
C GLU A 956 -38.41 -8.91 -15.09
N ALA A 957 -38.66 -8.43 -16.32
CA ALA A 957 -37.70 -8.53 -17.41
C ALA A 957 -36.42 -7.73 -17.13
N PHE A 958 -36.55 -6.50 -16.63
CA PHE A 958 -35.39 -5.69 -16.23
C PHE A 958 -34.60 -6.32 -15.06
N LEU A 959 -35.30 -6.85 -14.06
CA LEU A 959 -34.70 -7.50 -12.90
C LEU A 959 -33.80 -8.66 -13.35
N LYS A 960 -34.28 -9.48 -14.29
CA LYS A 960 -33.51 -10.58 -14.88
C LYS A 960 -32.25 -10.07 -15.59
N ILE A 961 -32.38 -9.07 -16.48
CA ILE A 961 -31.25 -8.51 -17.23
C ILE A 961 -30.18 -7.95 -16.29
N TYR A 962 -30.57 -7.17 -15.27
CA TYR A 962 -29.63 -6.60 -14.31
C TYR A 962 -28.97 -7.67 -13.45
N GLY A 963 -29.70 -8.72 -13.08
CA GLY A 963 -29.14 -9.87 -12.37
C GLY A 963 -28.07 -10.58 -13.19
N ASP A 964 -28.37 -10.87 -14.46
CA ASP A 964 -27.42 -11.54 -15.37
C ASP A 964 -26.17 -10.67 -15.61
N PHE A 965 -26.35 -9.36 -15.86
CA PHE A 965 -25.25 -8.41 -16.04
C PHE A 965 -24.38 -8.32 -14.78
N TYR A 966 -24.98 -8.11 -13.61
CA TYR A 966 -24.25 -8.00 -12.35
C TYR A 966 -23.37 -9.23 -12.12
N ARG A 967 -23.92 -10.44 -12.33
CA ARG A 967 -23.19 -11.70 -12.12
C ARG A 967 -22.05 -11.87 -13.13
N PHE A 968 -22.29 -11.58 -14.42
CA PHE A 968 -21.28 -11.66 -15.46
C PHE A 968 -20.09 -10.73 -15.18
N PHE A 969 -20.35 -9.45 -14.90
CA PHE A 969 -19.29 -8.49 -14.62
C PHE A 969 -18.61 -8.76 -13.28
N THR A 970 -19.32 -9.31 -12.29
CA THR A 970 -18.71 -9.74 -11.03
C THR A 970 -17.75 -10.92 -11.25
N LEU A 971 -18.12 -11.89 -12.08
CA LEU A 971 -17.24 -13.01 -12.41
C LEU A 971 -16.00 -12.51 -13.15
N SER A 972 -16.16 -11.65 -14.14
CA SER A 972 -15.03 -11.06 -14.88
C SER A 972 -14.08 -10.27 -13.98
N ASP A 973 -14.62 -9.52 -13.01
CA ASP A 973 -13.83 -8.79 -12.01
C ASP A 973 -13.02 -9.73 -11.11
N VAL A 974 -13.67 -10.80 -10.62
CA VAL A 974 -13.03 -11.82 -9.79
C VAL A 974 -11.91 -12.55 -10.55
N GLU A 975 -12.15 -12.96 -11.79
CA GLU A 975 -11.15 -13.61 -12.65
C GLU A 975 -9.94 -12.69 -12.91
N SER A 976 -10.18 -11.40 -13.17
CA SER A 976 -9.12 -10.41 -13.38
C SER A 976 -8.25 -10.26 -12.12
N LYS A 977 -8.90 -10.05 -10.96
CA LYS A 977 -8.22 -9.92 -9.66
C LYS A 977 -7.46 -11.17 -9.26
N ASP A 978 -7.97 -12.35 -9.60
CA ASP A 978 -7.33 -13.63 -9.32
C ASP A 978 -6.13 -13.91 -10.24
N LEU A 979 -6.25 -13.60 -11.53
CA LEU A 979 -5.14 -13.66 -12.49
C LEU A 979 -3.98 -12.75 -12.06
N ASP A 980 -4.28 -11.54 -11.58
CA ASP A 980 -3.25 -10.62 -11.10
C ASP A 980 -2.57 -11.13 -9.81
N LYS A 981 -3.30 -11.78 -8.91
CA LYS A 981 -2.71 -12.45 -7.75
C LYS A 981 -1.76 -13.56 -8.18
N LEU A 982 -2.17 -14.41 -9.12
CA LEU A 982 -1.28 -15.45 -9.68
C LEU A 982 0.00 -14.86 -10.27
N LYS A 983 -0.09 -13.77 -11.03
CA LYS A 983 1.07 -13.05 -11.58
C LYS A 983 2.03 -12.56 -10.48
N THR A 984 1.55 -12.33 -9.25
CA THR A 984 2.36 -11.81 -8.13
C THR A 984 2.83 -12.87 -7.13
N GLU A 985 2.11 -13.99 -7.00
CA GLU A 985 2.39 -15.04 -6.01
C GLU A 985 3.28 -16.17 -6.53
N ILE A 986 3.32 -16.42 -7.85
CA ILE A 986 4.11 -17.54 -8.43
C ILE A 986 5.51 -17.05 -8.83
N PRO A 987 6.59 -17.47 -8.12
CA PRO A 987 7.93 -16.93 -8.32
C PRO A 987 8.47 -17.08 -9.75
N TRP A 988 8.17 -18.17 -10.45
CA TRP A 988 8.65 -18.40 -11.82
C TRP A 988 7.98 -17.49 -12.86
N ILE A 989 6.71 -17.14 -12.65
CA ILE A 989 5.99 -16.14 -13.47
C ILE A 989 6.55 -14.75 -13.15
N VAL A 990 6.81 -14.45 -11.86
CA VAL A 990 7.41 -13.19 -11.41
C VAL A 990 8.85 -13.02 -11.90
N GLU A 991 9.68 -14.06 -11.92
CA GLU A 991 11.08 -14.02 -12.37
C GLU A 991 11.20 -13.85 -13.89
N LYS A 992 10.27 -14.44 -14.67
CA LYS A 992 10.22 -14.23 -16.14
C LYS A 992 9.47 -12.96 -16.55
N ASN A 993 8.54 -12.46 -15.73
CA ASN A 993 7.71 -11.28 -16.00
C ASN A 993 7.84 -10.23 -14.89
N LEU A 994 9.06 -9.77 -14.64
CA LEU A 994 9.52 -8.99 -13.49
C LEU A 994 8.81 -7.64 -13.18
N LYS A 995 7.73 -7.23 -13.87
CA LYS A 995 7.20 -5.86 -13.75
C LYS A 995 5.65 -5.73 -13.87
N TRP A 996 4.88 -6.55 -13.15
CA TRP A 996 3.39 -6.50 -13.14
C TRP A 996 2.74 -5.97 -11.85
N ARG A 997 3.50 -5.44 -10.88
CA ARG A 997 2.95 -4.98 -9.58
C ARG A 997 2.19 -3.65 -9.59
N GLU A 998 2.12 -2.93 -10.71
CA GLU A 998 1.58 -1.56 -10.76
C GLU A 998 0.14 -1.45 -11.31
N SER A 999 -0.49 -2.58 -11.68
CA SER A 999 -1.83 -2.57 -12.27
C SER A 999 -2.99 -2.56 -11.26
N ARG A 1000 -2.73 -2.48 -9.94
CA ARG A 1000 -3.80 -2.25 -8.95
C ARG A 1000 -4.25 -0.80 -8.99
N VAL A 1001 -4.98 -0.45 -10.04
CA VAL A 1001 -5.98 0.62 -9.98
C VAL A 1001 -7.23 -0.07 -9.45
N GLU A 1002 -7.86 0.45 -8.38
CA GLU A 1002 -9.19 -0.04 -7.98
C GLU A 1002 -10.09 -0.02 -9.22
N ASP A 1003 -10.56 -1.20 -9.59
CA ASP A 1003 -11.25 -1.41 -10.84
C ASP A 1003 -12.48 -0.50 -10.93
N SER A 1004 -12.62 0.18 -12.06
CA SER A 1004 -13.88 0.84 -12.44
C SER A 1004 -15.10 -0.11 -12.40
N SER A 1005 -14.86 -1.42 -12.27
CA SER A 1005 -15.85 -2.46 -12.05
C SER A 1005 -16.61 -2.29 -10.73
N ASP A 1006 -15.99 -1.87 -9.62
CA ASP A 1006 -16.65 -1.87 -8.31
C ASP A 1006 -17.77 -0.81 -8.25
N ILE A 1007 -17.49 0.40 -8.74
CA ILE A 1007 -18.49 1.47 -8.88
C ILE A 1007 -19.58 1.05 -9.88
N PHE A 1008 -19.21 0.43 -11.00
CA PHE A 1008 -20.16 -0.09 -11.97
C PHE A 1008 -21.09 -1.15 -11.36
N LEU A 1009 -20.54 -2.13 -10.65
CA LEU A 1009 -21.28 -3.20 -10.00
C LEU A 1009 -22.21 -2.66 -8.91
N ASP A 1010 -21.79 -1.65 -8.14
CA ASP A 1010 -22.65 -1.01 -7.15
C ASP A 1010 -23.81 -0.22 -7.81
N LYS A 1011 -23.57 0.45 -8.95
CA LYS A 1011 -24.64 1.08 -9.76
C LYS A 1011 -25.61 0.03 -10.32
N MET A 1012 -25.11 -1.12 -10.79
CA MET A 1012 -25.95 -2.22 -11.26
C MET A 1012 -26.77 -2.87 -10.14
N ARG A 1013 -26.16 -3.08 -8.96
CA ARG A 1013 -26.85 -3.54 -7.75
C ARG A 1013 -27.97 -2.57 -7.38
N LEU A 1014 -27.71 -1.26 -7.49
CA LEU A 1014 -28.70 -0.24 -7.22
C LEU A 1014 -29.90 -0.32 -8.18
N LEU A 1015 -29.67 -0.44 -9.49
CA LEU A 1015 -30.74 -0.63 -10.46
C LEU A 1015 -31.55 -1.91 -10.18
N TYR A 1016 -30.87 -2.99 -9.81
CA TYR A 1016 -31.51 -4.25 -9.41
C TYR A 1016 -32.43 -4.06 -8.19
N ALA A 1017 -31.91 -3.53 -7.08
CA ALA A 1017 -32.68 -3.33 -5.85
C ALA A 1017 -33.85 -2.35 -6.03
N SER A 1018 -33.68 -1.33 -6.86
CA SER A 1018 -34.73 -0.37 -7.22
C SER A 1018 -35.87 -1.04 -7.97
N THR A 1019 -35.54 -1.95 -8.90
CA THR A 1019 -36.50 -2.72 -9.68
C THR A 1019 -37.27 -3.68 -8.78
N GLU A 1020 -36.58 -4.37 -7.87
CA GLU A 1020 -37.19 -5.28 -6.88
C GLU A 1020 -38.18 -4.54 -5.95
N ALA A 1021 -37.83 -3.34 -5.49
CA ALA A 1021 -38.71 -2.51 -4.68
C ALA A 1021 -39.99 -2.10 -5.42
N LEU A 1022 -39.89 -1.74 -6.71
CA LEU A 1022 -41.04 -1.43 -7.57
C LEU A 1022 -41.96 -2.63 -7.80
N ILE A 1023 -41.37 -3.82 -8.00
CA ILE A 1023 -42.14 -5.05 -8.12
C ILE A 1023 -42.92 -5.32 -6.82
N LYS A 1024 -42.27 -5.14 -5.66
CA LYS A 1024 -42.91 -5.32 -4.36
C LYS A 1024 -44.07 -4.35 -4.14
N THR A 1025 -43.93 -3.07 -4.50
CA THR A 1025 -45.02 -2.09 -4.37
C THR A 1025 -46.15 -2.33 -5.36
N SER A 1026 -45.85 -2.72 -6.60
CA SER A 1026 -46.85 -3.14 -7.59
C SER A 1026 -47.63 -4.37 -7.11
N ASN A 1027 -46.93 -5.36 -6.55
CA ASN A 1027 -47.53 -6.57 -5.98
C ASN A 1027 -48.35 -6.28 -4.72
N ASP A 1028 -47.93 -5.35 -3.84
CA ASP A 1028 -48.74 -4.92 -2.68
C ASP A 1028 -50.06 -4.27 -3.11
N LEU A 1029 -50.01 -3.38 -4.10
CA LEU A 1029 -51.19 -2.75 -4.67
C LEU A 1029 -52.17 -3.80 -5.22
N LYS A 1030 -51.66 -4.76 -6.00
CA LYS A 1030 -52.46 -5.81 -6.64
C LYS A 1030 -52.98 -6.87 -5.65
N LEU A 1031 -52.11 -7.44 -4.83
CA LEU A 1031 -52.40 -8.63 -4.01
C LEU A 1031 -53.04 -8.28 -2.67
N ASN A 1032 -52.71 -7.12 -2.08
CA ASN A 1032 -53.22 -6.74 -0.77
C ASN A 1032 -54.34 -5.70 -0.89
N LYS A 1033 -54.07 -4.56 -1.54
CA LYS A 1033 -55.01 -3.41 -1.51
C LYS A 1033 -56.21 -3.61 -2.42
N ILE A 1034 -56.00 -3.91 -3.70
CA ILE A 1034 -57.10 -4.15 -4.67
C ILE A 1034 -57.94 -5.35 -4.25
N ARG A 1035 -57.32 -6.45 -3.79
CA ARG A 1035 -58.06 -7.60 -3.26
C ARG A 1035 -58.87 -7.26 -2.01
N ARG A 1036 -58.30 -6.49 -1.07
CA ARG A 1036 -59.02 -6.05 0.15
C ARG A 1036 -60.19 -5.15 -0.23
N TRP A 1037 -60.01 -4.26 -1.19
CA TRP A 1037 -61.08 -3.38 -1.69
C TRP A 1037 -62.23 -4.20 -2.30
N LYS A 1038 -61.92 -5.14 -3.20
CA LYS A 1038 -62.92 -6.05 -3.79
C LYS A 1038 -63.69 -6.82 -2.72
N LYS A 1039 -62.99 -7.26 -1.66
CA LYS A 1039 -63.60 -7.93 -0.52
C LYS A 1039 -64.54 -6.99 0.28
N ILE A 1040 -64.10 -5.80 0.65
CA ILE A 1040 -64.92 -4.84 1.42
C ILE A 1040 -66.14 -4.40 0.61
N VAL A 1041 -66.00 -4.15 -0.69
CA VAL A 1041 -67.13 -3.80 -1.57
C VAL A 1041 -68.13 -4.96 -1.70
N ALA A 1042 -67.65 -6.21 -1.78
CA ALA A 1042 -68.52 -7.38 -1.73
C ALA A 1042 -69.22 -7.51 -0.36
N ASP A 1043 -68.50 -7.28 0.73
CA ASP A 1043 -69.04 -7.30 2.09
C ASP A 1043 -70.11 -6.21 2.28
N PHE A 1044 -69.95 -5.01 1.69
CA PHE A 1044 -70.97 -3.96 1.68
C PHE A 1044 -72.24 -4.36 0.93
N ARG A 1045 -72.10 -5.00 -0.24
CA ARG A 1045 -73.26 -5.51 -1.01
C ARG A 1045 -73.98 -6.59 -0.22
N ASN A 1046 -73.25 -7.50 0.42
CA ASN A 1046 -73.80 -8.52 1.28
C ASN A 1046 -74.50 -7.91 2.51
N LEU A 1047 -73.86 -6.95 3.19
CA LEU A 1047 -74.44 -6.21 4.32
C LEU A 1047 -75.74 -5.51 3.94
N ARG A 1048 -75.78 -4.83 2.78
CA ARG A 1048 -76.99 -4.20 2.25
C ARG A 1048 -78.10 -5.23 2.06
N SER A 1049 -77.81 -6.35 1.40
CA SER A 1049 -78.80 -7.41 1.15
C SER A 1049 -79.30 -8.09 2.43
N GLU A 1050 -78.41 -8.33 3.41
CA GLU A 1050 -78.77 -8.96 4.69
C GLU A 1050 -79.50 -8.00 5.63
N LEU A 1051 -79.12 -6.71 5.67
CA LEU A 1051 -79.87 -5.68 6.39
C LEU A 1051 -81.27 -5.52 5.81
N ASP A 1052 -81.43 -5.52 4.49
CA ASP A 1052 -82.75 -5.44 3.84
C ASP A 1052 -83.59 -6.69 4.12
N ARG A 1053 -83.00 -7.89 4.01
CA ARG A 1053 -83.64 -9.17 4.36
C ARG A 1053 -84.11 -9.23 5.81
N VAL A 1054 -83.27 -8.80 6.76
CA VAL A 1054 -83.54 -8.93 8.20
C VAL A 1054 -84.38 -7.79 8.75
N CYS A 1055 -84.37 -6.60 8.15
CA CYS A 1055 -85.17 -5.46 8.59
C CYS A 1055 -86.50 -5.31 7.84
N GLY A 1056 -86.64 -5.94 6.66
CA GLY A 1056 -87.86 -6.04 5.86
C GLY A 1056 -87.95 -5.00 4.74
N SER A 1057 -88.16 -5.49 3.52
CA SER A 1057 -88.32 -4.72 2.27
C SER A 1057 -89.48 -3.72 2.36
N GLY A 1058 -89.14 -2.44 2.41
CA GLY A 1058 -90.12 -1.35 2.38
C GLY A 1058 -89.49 0.01 2.14
N VAL A 1059 -88.31 0.02 1.49
CA VAL A 1059 -87.56 1.20 1.07
C VAL A 1059 -87.22 1.03 -0.42
N GLU A 1060 -88.24 0.83 -1.25
CA GLU A 1060 -88.14 1.12 -2.67
C GLU A 1060 -89.02 2.34 -2.95
N GLY A 1061 -88.35 3.45 -3.28
CA GLY A 1061 -88.91 4.64 -3.94
C GLY A 1061 -89.99 5.42 -3.19
N PHE A 1062 -89.62 6.54 -2.57
CA PHE A 1062 -90.56 7.68 -2.47
C PHE A 1062 -89.81 9.03 -2.36
N LEU A 1063 -89.85 9.79 -3.46
CA LEU A 1063 -89.70 11.24 -3.47
C LEU A 1063 -91.05 11.81 -2.99
N GLY A 1064 -91.13 12.25 -1.73
CA GLY A 1064 -92.32 12.94 -1.23
C GLY A 1064 -92.13 13.39 0.21
N LEU A 1065 -92.28 14.69 0.45
CA LEU A 1065 -92.25 15.30 1.78
C LEU A 1065 -93.18 14.57 2.75
N ALA A 1066 -92.64 14.12 3.89
CA ALA A 1066 -93.45 13.69 5.02
C ALA A 1066 -94.09 14.93 5.65
N VAL A 1067 -95.39 15.10 5.45
CA VAL A 1067 -96.22 15.98 6.28
C VAL A 1067 -96.43 15.26 7.62
N VAL A 1068 -96.00 15.91 8.70
CA VAL A 1068 -96.22 15.44 10.07
C VAL A 1068 -97.72 15.46 10.36
N ASN A 1069 -98.31 14.30 10.63
CA ASN A 1069 -99.66 14.20 11.23
C ASN A 1069 -99.49 13.89 12.73
N ASP A 1070 -100.06 14.72 13.59
CA ASP A 1070 -99.90 14.70 15.06
C ASP A 1070 -100.58 13.52 15.79
N ASN A 1071 -100.74 12.34 15.18
CA ASN A 1071 -101.31 11.15 15.84
C ASN A 1071 -100.65 9.83 15.37
N GLU A 1072 -99.34 9.68 15.49
CA GLU A 1072 -98.64 8.41 15.22
C GLU A 1072 -98.65 7.47 16.44
N THR A 1073 -98.91 6.18 16.22
CA THR A 1073 -98.80 5.17 17.29
C THR A 1073 -97.33 4.85 17.62
N PRO A 1074 -96.97 4.41 18.85
CA PRO A 1074 -95.58 4.06 19.21
C PRO A 1074 -94.95 2.96 18.34
N ALA A 1075 -95.76 2.16 17.63
CA ALA A 1075 -95.29 1.16 16.67
C ALA A 1075 -94.97 1.75 15.29
N GLU A 1076 -95.69 2.79 14.86
CA GLU A 1076 -95.45 3.54 13.61
C GLU A 1076 -94.18 4.39 13.72
N LEU A 1077 -93.99 5.10 14.85
CA LEU A 1077 -92.78 5.89 15.12
C LEU A 1077 -91.50 5.04 15.04
N LYS A 1078 -91.51 3.83 15.65
CA LYS A 1078 -90.40 2.86 15.57
C LYS A 1078 -90.13 2.37 14.16
N ARG A 1079 -91.17 2.21 13.34
CA ARG A 1079 -91.06 1.77 11.94
C ARG A 1079 -90.51 2.88 11.05
N ASN A 1080 -90.94 4.13 11.28
CA ASN A 1080 -90.49 5.32 10.57
C ASN A 1080 -89.01 5.62 10.88
N ASN A 1081 -88.60 5.61 12.16
CA ASN A 1081 -87.21 5.81 12.56
C ASN A 1081 -86.27 4.71 12.02
N ARG A 1082 -86.70 3.44 12.05
CA ARG A 1082 -85.95 2.33 11.43
C ARG A 1082 -85.76 2.52 9.93
N LYS A 1083 -86.79 2.97 9.21
CA LYS A 1083 -86.71 3.25 7.77
C LYS A 1083 -85.80 4.43 7.47
N GLU A 1084 -85.83 5.48 8.30
CA GLU A 1084 -84.97 6.65 8.13
C GLU A 1084 -83.48 6.28 8.29
N VAL A 1085 -83.12 5.55 9.35
CA VAL A 1085 -81.73 5.12 9.59
C VAL A 1085 -81.26 4.16 8.49
N LEU A 1086 -82.06 3.17 8.10
CA LEU A 1086 -81.68 2.24 7.02
C LEU A 1086 -81.60 2.94 5.66
N SER A 1087 -82.44 3.93 5.38
CA SER A 1087 -82.35 4.75 4.17
C SER A 1087 -81.04 5.53 4.12
N LYS A 1088 -80.62 6.17 5.22
CA LYS A 1088 -79.32 6.85 5.33
C LYS A 1088 -78.15 5.86 5.17
N VAL A 1089 -78.20 4.69 5.81
CA VAL A 1089 -77.18 3.64 5.68
C VAL A 1089 -77.09 3.13 4.23
N PHE A 1090 -78.21 2.79 3.59
CA PHE A 1090 -78.22 2.28 2.21
C PHE A 1090 -77.75 3.32 1.20
N LYS A 1091 -78.15 4.60 1.35
CA LYS A 1091 -77.63 5.70 0.53
C LYS A 1091 -76.11 5.83 0.66
N GLN A 1092 -75.58 5.76 1.88
CA GLN A 1092 -74.13 5.79 2.10
C GLN A 1092 -73.42 4.57 1.51
N ILE A 1093 -73.98 3.35 1.64
CA ILE A 1093 -73.45 2.16 0.96
C ILE A 1093 -73.42 2.37 -0.56
N ASP A 1094 -74.46 2.96 -1.14
CA ASP A 1094 -74.56 3.19 -2.58
C ASP A 1094 -73.55 4.21 -3.09
N ILE A 1095 -73.29 5.27 -2.32
CA ILE A 1095 -72.22 6.22 -2.63
C ILE A 1095 -70.85 5.56 -2.52
N LEU A 1096 -70.59 4.82 -1.44
CA LEU A 1096 -69.30 4.18 -1.16
C LEU A 1096 -68.96 3.05 -2.12
N THR A 1097 -69.98 2.39 -2.69
CA THR A 1097 -69.82 1.31 -3.68
C THR A 1097 -69.93 1.78 -5.13
N GLY A 1098 -70.18 3.07 -5.37
CA GLY A 1098 -70.23 3.69 -6.71
C GLY A 1098 -71.55 3.53 -7.47
N ASN A 1099 -72.66 3.24 -6.77
CA ASN A 1099 -73.99 3.02 -7.36
C ASN A 1099 -74.89 4.28 -7.34
N SER A 1100 -74.49 5.37 -6.68
CA SER A 1100 -75.23 6.64 -6.63
C SER A 1100 -74.30 7.84 -6.77
N GLU A 1101 -74.72 8.84 -7.57
CA GLU A 1101 -73.93 10.05 -7.89
C GLU A 1101 -74.56 11.37 -7.43
N SER A 1102 -75.60 11.29 -6.59
CA SER A 1102 -76.34 12.46 -6.10
C SER A 1102 -75.45 13.41 -5.31
N TYR A 1103 -75.32 14.65 -5.79
CA TYR A 1103 -74.49 15.71 -5.16
C TYR A 1103 -74.90 15.99 -3.71
N HIS A 1104 -76.22 16.02 -3.45
CA HIS A 1104 -76.76 16.28 -2.13
C HIS A 1104 -76.47 15.17 -1.12
N ASP A 1105 -76.55 13.89 -1.55
CA ASP A 1105 -76.25 12.76 -0.66
C ASP A 1105 -74.73 12.63 -0.36
N ILE A 1106 -73.87 13.13 -1.26
CA ILE A 1106 -72.41 13.21 -1.06
C ILE A 1106 -72.06 14.30 -0.03
N GLU A 1107 -72.68 15.48 -0.09
CA GLU A 1107 -72.51 16.54 0.92
C GLU A 1107 -72.88 16.05 2.32
N GLN A 1108 -74.00 15.32 2.44
CA GLN A 1108 -74.44 14.75 3.70
C GLN A 1108 -73.47 13.69 4.26
N LEU A 1109 -72.88 12.85 3.39
CA LEU A 1109 -71.83 11.90 3.79
C LEU A 1109 -70.56 12.63 4.25
N ILE A 1110 -70.18 13.73 3.60
CA ILE A 1110 -69.02 14.56 3.98
C ILE A 1110 -69.20 15.16 5.37
N GLU A 1111 -70.38 15.70 5.67
CA GLU A 1111 -70.71 16.26 7.00
C GLU A 1111 -70.63 15.17 8.09
N ASP A 1112 -71.26 14.01 7.86
CA ASP A 1112 -71.25 12.86 8.77
C ASP A 1112 -69.81 12.39 9.07
N LEU A 1113 -68.97 12.27 8.03
CA LEU A 1113 -67.58 11.82 8.16
C LEU A 1113 -66.68 12.87 8.81
N SER A 1114 -66.86 14.15 8.50
CA SER A 1114 -66.08 15.24 9.06
C SER A 1114 -66.28 15.34 10.57
N HIS A 1115 -67.51 15.13 11.04
CA HIS A 1115 -67.84 15.05 12.46
C HIS A 1115 -67.33 13.76 13.13
N ALA A 1116 -67.41 12.61 12.47
CA ALA A 1116 -66.87 11.35 13.00
C ALA A 1116 -65.35 11.39 13.17
N ILE A 1117 -64.61 11.97 12.21
CA ILE A 1117 -63.14 12.09 12.24
C ILE A 1117 -62.66 13.10 13.30
N LEU A 1118 -63.41 14.17 13.56
CA LEU A 1118 -63.09 15.18 14.58
C LEU A 1118 -63.27 14.65 16.02
N ASN A 1119 -64.15 13.67 16.22
CA ASN A 1119 -64.53 13.17 17.54
C ASN A 1119 -63.85 11.85 17.95
N ASP A 1120 -63.03 11.23 17.09
CA ASP A 1120 -62.46 9.93 17.42
C ASP A 1120 -61.12 10.05 18.18
N ARG A 1121 -61.20 10.00 19.51
CA ARG A 1121 -60.50 8.99 20.34
C ARG A 1121 -60.96 9.07 21.79
N SER A 1122 -61.50 7.94 22.26
CA SER A 1122 -61.79 7.57 23.65
C SER A 1122 -62.89 8.35 24.38
N ASN A 1123 -64.07 7.70 24.47
CA ASN A 1123 -65.18 7.88 25.42
C ASN A 1123 -66.47 8.46 24.81
N PHE A 1124 -67.16 7.65 24.00
CA PHE A 1124 -68.60 7.79 23.90
C PHE A 1124 -69.24 7.16 25.15
N LYS A 1125 -69.47 7.98 26.19
CA LYS A 1125 -70.50 7.70 27.18
C LYS A 1125 -71.76 8.44 26.74
N PRO A 1126 -72.93 7.80 26.69
CA PRO A 1126 -74.16 8.52 26.46
C PRO A 1126 -74.49 9.26 27.76
N ASP A 1127 -74.12 10.54 27.86
CA ASP A 1127 -74.57 11.35 28.98
C ASP A 1127 -76.05 11.70 28.79
N GLU A 1128 -76.87 11.19 29.70
CA GLU A 1128 -78.20 11.73 29.98
C GLU A 1128 -78.01 13.17 30.47
N THR A 1129 -78.72 14.12 29.83
CA THR A 1129 -78.84 15.56 30.11
C THR A 1129 -78.08 16.50 29.17
N SER A 1130 -78.75 16.90 28.08
CA SER A 1130 -78.76 18.31 27.66
C SER A 1130 -79.99 18.58 26.80
N GLY A 1131 -80.87 19.42 27.35
CA GLY A 1131 -81.98 19.99 26.62
C GLY A 1131 -81.53 21.19 25.78
N SER A 1132 -82.21 21.33 24.64
CA SER A 1132 -82.29 22.51 23.76
C SER A 1132 -80.98 23.03 23.14
N THR A 1133 -80.82 22.79 21.84
CA THR A 1133 -80.28 23.80 20.92
C THR A 1133 -81.15 23.85 19.67
N LYS A 1134 -81.87 24.96 19.52
CA LYS A 1134 -82.44 25.41 18.24
C LYS A 1134 -81.29 25.87 17.37
N ASN A 1135 -80.93 25.09 16.37
CA ASN A 1135 -80.49 25.49 15.04
C ASN A 1135 -80.36 24.20 14.21
N GLY A 1136 -81.03 24.15 13.06
CA GLY A 1136 -81.19 22.94 12.24
C GLY A 1136 -79.88 22.45 11.63
N ASN A 1137 -79.16 21.62 12.37
CA ASN A 1137 -78.05 20.79 11.89
C ASN A 1137 -78.43 19.32 12.08
N GLY A 1138 -78.21 18.51 11.04
CA GLY A 1138 -78.62 17.11 10.95
C GLY A 1138 -78.14 16.27 12.14
N VAL A 1139 -79.02 15.38 12.61
CA VAL A 1139 -78.69 14.41 13.67
C VAL A 1139 -77.71 13.38 13.12
N LEU A 1140 -76.56 13.19 13.79
CA LEU A 1140 -75.48 12.25 13.40
C LEU A 1140 -76.00 10.82 13.22
N LEU A 1141 -75.51 10.11 12.18
CA LEU A 1141 -75.93 8.73 11.92
C LEU A 1141 -75.62 7.78 13.09
N GLU A 1142 -74.49 7.95 13.76
CA GLU A 1142 -74.11 7.16 14.93
C GLU A 1142 -75.00 7.45 16.14
N SER A 1143 -75.37 8.71 16.36
CA SER A 1143 -76.28 9.07 17.46
C SER A 1143 -77.71 8.58 17.19
N LEU A 1144 -78.13 8.51 15.92
CA LEU A 1144 -79.39 7.90 15.50
C LEU A 1144 -79.38 6.37 15.69
N ILE A 1145 -78.29 5.69 15.31
CA ILE A 1145 -78.15 4.23 15.47
C ILE A 1145 -78.19 3.82 16.95
N TYR A 1146 -77.49 4.55 17.83
CA TYR A 1146 -77.36 4.21 19.24
C TYR A 1146 -78.30 4.98 20.19
N SER A 1147 -79.24 5.76 19.66
CA SER A 1147 -80.24 6.47 20.48
C SER A 1147 -80.96 5.52 21.45
N VAL A 1148 -81.06 5.92 22.72
CA VAL A 1148 -81.65 5.08 23.79
C VAL A 1148 -83.14 4.84 23.54
N ASN A 1149 -83.85 5.84 23.03
CA ASN A 1149 -85.31 5.80 22.85
C ASN A 1149 -85.74 5.42 21.43
N GLU A 1150 -84.89 5.66 20.43
CA GLU A 1150 -85.25 5.57 19.00
C GLU A 1150 -84.29 4.72 18.16
N GLY A 1151 -83.17 4.28 18.74
CA GLY A 1151 -82.11 3.52 18.06
C GLY A 1151 -82.38 2.01 17.97
N VAL A 1152 -81.37 1.29 17.48
CA VAL A 1152 -81.46 -0.14 17.13
C VAL A 1152 -82.01 -1.01 18.26
N ASN A 1153 -81.72 -0.64 19.51
CA ASN A 1153 -82.14 -1.38 20.70
C ASN A 1153 -83.68 -1.50 20.84
N VAL A 1154 -84.45 -0.63 20.19
CA VAL A 1154 -85.92 -0.55 20.31
C VAL A 1154 -86.64 -0.98 19.01
N TRP A 1155 -85.91 -1.32 17.95
CA TRP A 1155 -86.47 -1.67 16.63
C TRP A 1155 -87.20 -3.01 16.58
N PHE A 1156 -86.76 -3.99 17.38
CA PHE A 1156 -87.35 -5.32 17.42
C PHE A 1156 -87.61 -5.74 18.87
N SER A 1157 -88.70 -6.48 19.09
CA SER A 1157 -88.99 -7.12 20.36
C SER A 1157 -88.08 -8.34 20.63
N ASP A 1158 -87.54 -8.95 19.58
CA ASP A 1158 -86.60 -10.08 19.66
C ASP A 1158 -85.16 -9.59 19.89
N LYS A 1159 -84.64 -9.87 21.09
CA LYS A 1159 -83.27 -9.52 21.50
C LYS A 1159 -82.19 -10.13 20.59
N ARG A 1160 -82.41 -11.34 20.03
CA ARG A 1160 -81.42 -11.99 19.15
C ARG A 1160 -81.34 -11.26 17.81
N ARG A 1161 -82.48 -10.88 17.25
CA ARG A 1161 -82.56 -10.09 16.01
C ARG A 1161 -81.95 -8.71 16.19
N THR A 1162 -82.24 -8.03 17.30
CA THR A 1162 -81.64 -6.73 17.66
C THR A 1162 -80.11 -6.81 17.77
N ALA A 1163 -79.57 -7.82 18.46
CA ALA A 1163 -78.12 -7.99 18.58
C ALA A 1163 -77.45 -8.29 17.23
N TYR A 1164 -78.10 -9.07 16.36
CA TYR A 1164 -77.59 -9.37 15.03
C TYR A 1164 -77.57 -8.14 14.12
N VAL A 1165 -78.66 -7.37 14.06
CA VAL A 1165 -78.73 -6.12 13.27
C VAL A 1165 -77.75 -5.07 13.79
N LYS A 1166 -77.61 -4.94 15.12
CA LYS A 1166 -76.59 -4.08 15.72
C LYS A 1166 -75.19 -4.46 15.24
N LYS A 1167 -74.83 -5.76 15.27
CA LYS A 1167 -73.55 -6.24 14.76
C LYS A 1167 -73.34 -5.93 13.27
N LEU A 1168 -74.40 -6.00 12.44
CA LEU A 1168 -74.32 -5.63 11.02
C LEU A 1168 -74.10 -4.13 10.83
N LEU A 1169 -74.75 -3.29 11.63
CA LEU A 1169 -74.57 -1.83 11.61
C LEU A 1169 -73.20 -1.39 12.15
N ASP A 1170 -72.71 -2.04 13.21
CA ASP A 1170 -71.35 -1.84 13.73
C ASP A 1170 -70.32 -2.23 12.66
N SER A 1171 -70.57 -3.33 11.91
CA SER A 1171 -69.73 -3.74 10.78
C SER A 1171 -69.78 -2.74 9.63
N PHE A 1172 -70.95 -2.17 9.32
CA PHE A 1172 -71.11 -1.09 8.33
C PHE A 1172 -70.30 0.16 8.72
N LEU A 1173 -70.42 0.62 9.98
CA LEU A 1173 -69.68 1.78 10.47
C LEU A 1173 -68.15 1.56 10.40
N GLY A 1174 -67.70 0.35 10.74
CA GLY A 1174 -66.29 -0.04 10.62
C GLY A 1174 -65.81 -0.09 9.17
N TYR A 1175 -66.53 -0.78 8.29
CA TYR A 1175 -66.16 -0.88 6.88
C TYR A 1175 -66.24 0.44 6.13
N ARG A 1176 -67.09 1.39 6.56
CA ARG A 1176 -67.23 2.71 5.92
C ARG A 1176 -65.95 3.51 6.06
N LEU A 1177 -65.39 3.58 7.27
CA LEU A 1177 -64.12 4.25 7.51
C LEU A 1177 -62.96 3.50 6.86
N GLU A 1178 -62.95 2.17 6.95
CA GLU A 1178 -61.91 1.33 6.34
C GLU A 1178 -61.87 1.48 4.81
N LEU A 1179 -63.02 1.47 4.13
CA LEU A 1179 -63.08 1.60 2.67
C LEU A 1179 -62.64 2.99 2.20
N LEU A 1180 -62.97 4.04 2.95
CA LEU A 1180 -62.54 5.40 2.63
C LEU A 1180 -61.03 5.55 2.77
N ASP A 1181 -60.45 5.07 3.88
CA ASP A 1181 -58.99 5.06 4.05
C ASP A 1181 -58.32 4.23 2.95
N LEU A 1182 -58.90 3.08 2.58
CA LEU A 1182 -58.39 2.22 1.52
C LEU A 1182 -58.50 2.87 0.13
N ASN A 1183 -59.58 3.59 -0.17
CA ASN A 1183 -59.76 4.33 -1.43
C ASN A 1183 -58.69 5.41 -1.59
N ILE A 1184 -58.46 6.20 -0.54
CA ILE A 1184 -57.40 7.22 -0.50
C ILE A 1184 -56.04 6.58 -0.70
N GLU A 1185 -55.79 5.46 -0.01
CA GLU A 1185 -54.52 4.76 -0.10
C GLU A 1185 -54.30 4.15 -1.49
N LEU A 1186 -55.31 3.53 -2.09
CA LEU A 1186 -55.28 2.95 -3.44
C LEU A 1186 -54.94 4.00 -4.49
N LYS A 1187 -55.69 5.11 -4.52
CA LYS A 1187 -55.45 6.17 -5.50
C LYS A 1187 -54.07 6.79 -5.33
N ARG A 1188 -53.70 7.11 -4.08
CA ARG A 1188 -52.38 7.66 -3.76
C ARG A 1188 -51.26 6.70 -4.16
N THR A 1189 -51.40 5.41 -3.89
CA THR A 1189 -50.36 4.42 -4.22
C THR A 1189 -50.26 4.17 -5.72
N TYR A 1190 -51.37 4.15 -6.45
CA TYR A 1190 -51.39 4.09 -7.91
C TYR A 1190 -50.71 5.32 -8.54
N GLU A 1191 -51.13 6.54 -8.17
CA GLU A 1191 -50.55 7.78 -8.70
C GLU A 1191 -49.06 7.88 -8.36
N SER A 1192 -48.67 7.52 -7.12
CA SER A 1192 -47.27 7.47 -6.72
C SER A 1192 -46.49 6.47 -7.58
N LEU A 1193 -47.01 5.26 -7.79
CA LEU A 1193 -46.37 4.22 -8.61
C LEU A 1193 -46.23 4.63 -10.08
N ALA A 1194 -47.23 5.30 -10.65
CA ALA A 1194 -47.17 5.83 -12.02
C ALA A 1194 -46.09 6.92 -12.16
N ILE A 1195 -46.03 7.87 -11.22
CA ILE A 1195 -44.98 8.89 -11.18
C ILE A 1195 -43.61 8.23 -11.00
N PHE A 1196 -43.50 7.24 -10.11
CA PHE A 1196 -42.26 6.50 -9.89
C PHE A 1196 -41.80 5.79 -11.15
N MET A 1197 -42.70 5.13 -11.88
CA MET A 1197 -42.34 4.44 -13.11
C MET A 1197 -41.83 5.39 -14.18
N SER A 1198 -42.50 6.53 -14.37
CA SER A 1198 -42.03 7.57 -15.30
C SER A 1198 -40.61 8.04 -14.95
N LYS A 1199 -40.34 8.37 -13.68
CA LYS A 1199 -39.00 8.80 -13.24
C LYS A 1199 -37.97 7.67 -13.27
N PHE A 1200 -38.39 6.43 -13.03
CA PHE A 1200 -37.51 5.28 -13.05
C PHE A 1200 -36.96 5.00 -14.44
N TYR A 1201 -37.72 5.22 -15.52
CA TYR A 1201 -37.18 5.05 -16.88
C TYR A 1201 -36.03 6.03 -17.18
N ASP A 1202 -36.19 7.29 -16.81
CA ASP A 1202 -35.15 8.32 -16.98
C ASP A 1202 -33.91 8.00 -16.13
N PHE A 1203 -34.14 7.64 -14.86
CA PHE A 1203 -33.10 7.19 -13.93
C PHE A 1203 -32.27 6.06 -14.52
N ARG A 1204 -32.97 5.00 -14.94
CA ARG A 1204 -32.41 3.76 -15.47
C ARG A 1204 -31.54 4.03 -16.69
N ALA A 1205 -32.04 4.82 -17.63
CA ALA A 1205 -31.32 5.18 -18.84
C ALA A 1205 -30.05 6.00 -18.52
N ALA A 1206 -30.17 7.03 -17.67
CA ALA A 1206 -29.04 7.88 -17.29
C ALA A 1206 -27.99 7.13 -16.47
N SER A 1207 -28.40 6.39 -15.43
CA SER A 1207 -27.53 5.60 -14.57
C SER A 1207 -26.80 4.52 -15.34
N PHE A 1208 -27.48 3.75 -16.19
CA PHE A 1208 -26.84 2.70 -16.98
C PHE A 1208 -25.84 3.26 -18.00
N LYS A 1209 -26.22 4.32 -18.73
CA LYS A 1209 -25.33 4.97 -19.71
C LYS A 1209 -24.07 5.53 -19.04
N PHE A 1210 -24.22 6.17 -17.89
CA PHE A 1210 -23.10 6.71 -17.12
C PHE A 1210 -22.20 5.59 -16.58
N ALA A 1211 -22.79 4.59 -15.90
CA ALA A 1211 -22.07 3.44 -15.38
C ALA A 1211 -21.25 2.72 -16.46
N PHE A 1212 -21.88 2.42 -17.60
CA PHE A 1212 -21.22 1.71 -18.70
C PHE A 1212 -20.12 2.54 -19.36
N LYS A 1213 -20.32 3.86 -19.51
CA LYS A 1213 -19.30 4.78 -20.03
C LYS A 1213 -18.07 4.83 -19.12
N ASP A 1214 -18.26 4.89 -17.81
CA ASP A 1214 -17.15 4.91 -16.84
C ASP A 1214 -16.39 3.58 -16.85
N TYR A 1215 -17.12 2.47 -16.81
CA TYR A 1215 -16.53 1.12 -16.88
C TYR A 1215 -15.71 0.93 -18.16
N THR A 1216 -16.27 1.27 -19.32
CA THR A 1216 -15.56 1.14 -20.61
C THR A 1216 -14.33 2.03 -20.69
N ARG A 1217 -14.41 3.28 -20.22
CA ARG A 1217 -13.25 4.17 -20.17
C ARG A 1217 -12.15 3.61 -19.26
N GLY A 1218 -12.52 3.13 -18.07
CA GLY A 1218 -11.59 2.51 -17.13
C GLY A 1218 -10.92 1.28 -17.72
N LYS A 1219 -11.71 0.36 -18.30
CA LYS A 1219 -11.22 -0.88 -18.90
C LYS A 1219 -10.34 -0.65 -20.13
N ILE A 1220 -10.67 0.34 -20.97
CA ILE A 1220 -9.81 0.74 -22.10
C ILE A 1220 -8.46 1.26 -21.59
N GLY A 1221 -8.47 2.07 -20.53
CA GLY A 1221 -7.23 2.56 -19.90
C GLY A 1221 -6.36 1.42 -19.38
N GLU A 1222 -6.97 0.44 -18.70
CA GLU A 1222 -6.32 -0.77 -18.21
C GLU A 1222 -5.71 -1.60 -19.34
N LEU A 1223 -6.48 -1.93 -20.38
CA LEU A 1223 -6.01 -2.70 -21.53
C LEU A 1223 -4.86 -2.01 -22.28
N LYS A 1224 -4.91 -0.67 -22.41
CA LYS A 1224 -3.80 0.10 -22.99
C LYS A 1224 -2.51 -0.04 -22.17
N ARG A 1225 -2.61 0.01 -20.85
CA ARG A 1225 -1.46 -0.21 -19.94
C ARG A 1225 -0.93 -1.62 -20.03
N GLU A 1226 -1.81 -2.63 -20.04
CA GLU A 1226 -1.41 -4.02 -20.22
C GLU A 1226 -0.68 -4.23 -21.54
N LEU A 1227 -1.24 -3.73 -22.65
CA LEU A 1227 -0.63 -3.82 -23.98
C LEU A 1227 0.76 -3.16 -24.01
N GLN A 1228 0.91 -2.00 -23.39
CA GLN A 1228 2.21 -1.34 -23.28
C GLN A 1228 3.19 -2.16 -22.42
N GLY A 1229 2.72 -2.74 -21.32
CA GLY A 1229 3.50 -3.65 -20.48
C GLY A 1229 3.99 -4.87 -21.26
N TRP A 1230 3.11 -5.50 -22.06
CA TRP A 1230 3.46 -6.61 -22.95
C TRP A 1230 4.47 -6.20 -24.02
N ASN A 1231 4.28 -5.06 -24.68
CA ASN A 1231 5.21 -4.55 -25.68
C ASN A 1231 6.62 -4.32 -25.09
N LEU A 1232 6.71 -3.73 -23.89
CA LEU A 1232 7.98 -3.55 -23.19
C LEU A 1232 8.59 -4.90 -22.80
N GLY A 1233 7.79 -5.84 -22.30
CA GLY A 1233 8.26 -7.18 -21.96
C GLY A 1233 8.79 -7.96 -23.18
N LEU A 1234 8.10 -7.85 -24.33
CA LEU A 1234 8.53 -8.45 -25.59
C LEU A 1234 9.83 -7.83 -26.12
N LEU A 1235 9.99 -6.51 -26.02
CA LEU A 1235 11.24 -5.82 -26.37
C LEU A 1235 12.39 -6.28 -25.48
N GLU A 1236 12.20 -6.36 -24.16
CA GLU A 1236 13.21 -6.86 -23.23
C GLU A 1236 13.56 -8.33 -23.49
N TYR A 1237 12.57 -9.16 -23.85
CA TYR A 1237 12.79 -10.55 -24.21
C TYR A 1237 13.60 -10.68 -25.51
N ARG A 1238 13.30 -9.84 -26.50
CA ARG A 1238 14.07 -9.77 -27.75
C ARG A 1238 15.51 -9.32 -27.50
N ASP A 1239 15.71 -8.27 -26.69
CA ASP A 1239 17.05 -7.80 -26.28
C ASP A 1239 17.85 -8.90 -25.55
N LYS A 1240 17.18 -9.78 -24.79
CA LYS A 1240 17.83 -10.93 -24.13
C LYS A 1240 18.20 -12.02 -25.13
N LEU A 1241 17.34 -12.32 -26.10
CA LEU A 1241 17.63 -13.27 -27.19
C LEU A 1241 18.81 -12.80 -28.06
N ASP A 1242 18.78 -11.52 -28.46
CA ASP A 1242 19.86 -10.90 -29.26
C ASP A 1242 21.21 -10.88 -28.52
N LYS A 1243 21.18 -10.93 -27.18
CA LYS A 1243 22.38 -11.05 -26.32
C LYS A 1243 22.79 -12.49 -26.02
N SER A 1244 21.91 -13.47 -26.18
CA SER A 1244 22.25 -14.90 -26.03
C SER A 1244 22.74 -15.53 -27.33
N ASP A 1245 22.46 -14.90 -28.47
CA ASP A 1245 22.98 -15.28 -29.80
C ASP A 1245 24.36 -14.65 -30.11
N LYS A 1246 24.96 -13.92 -29.16
CA LYS A 1246 26.37 -13.48 -29.15
C LYS A 1246 27.11 -14.14 -27.99
#